data_AF-A0A844ME02-F1
#
_entry.id   AF-A0A844ME02-F1
#
_cell.length_a   1.000
_cell.length_b   1.000
_cell.length_c   1.000
_cell.angle_alpha   90.00
_cell.angle_beta   90.00
_cell.angle_gamma   90.00
#
_symmetry.space_group_name_H-M   'P 1'
#
loop_
_entity.id
_entity.type
_entity.pdbx_description
1 polymer ?
#
loop_
_entity_poly.entity_id
_entity_poly.type
_entity_poly.pdbx_seq_one_letter_code
_entity_poly.pdbx_strand_id
1 'polypeptide(L)'
;MFKQSKHQLYLSLVAKVGTIGLCTYLLGTNCAPAQELKPAPDNTLGAESSTVRQIDSQTYRIEGGATRGANLFHSFSQFHVGEGQQVYFANPSGIENILSRVTGIDPSKIFGKLGVEGNANLFLMNPNGIIFGQNASLDVRGSFVATTANAIKFGDRGFWSASNPDTPPLLTVNPSAFLFNQINPAPIVVERSVGPTPVTNLTQQASEVSLPFAILPLSPTDPLDFALVTIPSVLKELSPDTTPPVIPPAIAPPVAPPPTIPESDSTGLRVGDGKSLLFVGGNIILDGGSLSAPGGRVELGGLAEAGTVGLNMNGDLLSLSFPKGVAQANVFLSNLSSIDVRASNGGSIAINARSLKISDSRLNAGIGQGLGTNNSHAGDVVLNATDDIEISRSSISNAVESEAVGNSGGIFIKARSLTLSNGTEVVASTFGQGNAGNISIWVDDFISIVNQTPEWVEIFSSYPEDETSPSTEAAIARLGDSTGIFSTVEKTGVGHAGDIEIYSRTLSLSDGAEIQSLTRGNGKAGNIRVNSTESVNLLGVSTKGFSSGFISSTELGATGLGGDITVTTGDLRISNGAVLSARTRSGKNGGNITVNTDTLKLTDGGQILTSSFSSGSAGNITLNATDSVYISGSDRTFKARRQEFGGETVDNDGSNSGLFARVRGDATANAGKIAVNARFIHLDNQGTISTETTSGEGGNIILTARDILLRNSSITATAGTAQADGNGGNIDIDTETLVSLENSYITANAAKGRGGNITIDTQGLLLSPGSHITASSEFGIDGVVEINTPEIDPNRGLTKLPQAPPPDTQVAQACLDDVDTQQSEFIMTGRGGIAPSPYQMLASDDVQVGWVSLSNQEINVVSNQKPRNTHQFKIQSSKFKGENVSPSSNQIVEAQGWVVDKNGEVTLIAQPPKVNPHSSWQNTAFCHS
;
A
#
# COMPACT_ATOMS: atom_id res chain seq x y z
N MET A 1 33.29 22.60 48.22
CA MET A 1 34.33 21.56 48.11
C MET A 1 34.33 21.02 46.68
N PHE A 2 35.50 20.60 46.17
CA PHE A 2 35.72 20.07 44.81
C PHE A 2 34.87 18.80 44.54
N LYS A 3 34.50 18.46 43.30
CA LYS A 3 35.39 18.27 42.13
C LYS A 3 34.71 18.52 40.77
N GLN A 4 35.41 19.20 39.85
CA GLN A 4 35.03 19.41 38.44
C GLN A 4 35.72 18.39 37.51
N SER A 5 35.17 18.18 36.30
CA SER A 5 35.86 17.90 35.02
C SER A 5 34.82 17.48 33.95
N LYS A 6 34.77 17.97 32.70
CA LYS A 6 35.50 19.03 31.97
C LYS A 6 34.63 19.54 30.79
N HIS A 7 34.93 20.75 30.30
CA HIS A 7 34.32 21.48 29.16
C HIS A 7 34.19 20.66 27.84
N GLN A 8 33.27 20.90 26.89
CA GLN A 8 32.58 22.11 26.35
C GLN A 8 33.41 22.94 25.34
N LEU A 9 32.78 23.29 24.20
CA LEU A 9 33.22 24.11 23.04
C LEU A 9 34.47 23.68 22.24
N TYR A 10 34.29 23.62 20.90
CA TYR A 10 35.13 24.38 19.96
C TYR A 10 34.34 24.74 18.69
N LEU A 11 34.52 25.97 18.20
CA LEU A 11 33.88 26.56 17.02
C LEU A 11 34.96 27.20 16.14
N SER A 12 34.77 27.14 14.81
CA SER A 12 35.26 28.07 13.77
C SER A 12 36.74 28.54 13.69
N LEU A 13 37.27 28.42 12.46
CA LEU A 13 38.07 29.41 11.71
C LEU A 13 39.59 29.67 11.99
N VAL A 14 40.33 29.76 10.87
CA VAL A 14 41.64 30.42 10.62
C VAL A 14 42.92 29.83 11.25
N ALA A 15 43.84 29.35 10.39
CA ALA A 15 45.15 30.02 10.17
C ALA A 15 46.03 29.36 9.08
N LYS A 16 46.65 30.22 8.25
CA LYS A 16 47.85 29.89 7.46
C LYS A 16 49.06 29.77 8.40
N VAL A 17 50.08 29.01 7.99
CA VAL A 17 51.50 29.42 7.82
C VAL A 17 52.35 28.15 7.79
N GLY A 18 53.15 27.99 6.73
CA GLY A 18 53.96 26.79 6.51
C GLY A 18 54.99 26.98 5.40
N THR A 19 55.94 27.89 5.62
CA THR A 19 57.07 28.15 4.72
C THR A 19 58.37 28.12 5.50
N ILE A 20 59.26 27.18 5.14
CA ILE A 20 60.70 27.35 4.85
C ILE A 20 61.25 25.95 4.54
N GLY A 21 61.82 25.78 3.35
CA GLY A 21 62.31 24.51 2.82
C GLY A 21 62.90 24.73 1.44
N LEU A 22 64.04 25.43 1.39
CA LEU A 22 64.63 25.94 0.17
C LEU A 22 65.26 24.79 -0.65
N CYS A 23 64.69 24.48 -1.83
CA CYS A 23 65.42 23.73 -2.85
C CYS A 23 65.01 24.24 -4.24
N THR A 24 65.96 24.84 -4.96
CA THR A 24 65.75 25.50 -6.24
C THR A 24 65.67 24.50 -7.39
N TYR A 25 64.51 24.34 -8.04
CA TYR A 25 64.43 23.93 -9.45
C TYR A 25 63.15 24.47 -10.12
N LEU A 26 63.38 25.34 -11.11
CA LEU A 26 62.56 25.79 -12.25
C LEU A 26 61.01 25.75 -12.21
N LEU A 27 60.43 26.89 -12.57
CA LEU A 27 58.99 27.13 -12.75
C LEU A 27 58.36 26.17 -13.77
N GLY A 28 57.21 25.59 -13.40
CA GLY A 28 56.43 24.67 -14.23
C GLY A 28 55.01 24.45 -13.74
N THR A 29 54.39 25.46 -13.10
CA THR A 29 52.99 25.39 -12.67
C THR A 29 52.06 25.50 -13.88
N ASN A 30 51.77 24.38 -14.53
CA ASN A 30 50.58 24.23 -15.35
C ASN A 30 49.36 24.29 -14.43
N CYS A 31 48.94 25.51 -14.08
CA CYS A 31 47.60 25.76 -13.62
C CYS A 31 46.68 25.45 -14.81
N ALA A 32 46.00 24.31 -14.79
CA ALA A 32 45.04 23.97 -15.83
C ALA A 32 43.99 25.09 -15.88
N PRO A 33 43.68 25.66 -17.06
CA PRO A 33 42.64 26.67 -17.15
C PRO A 33 41.32 26.07 -16.66
N ALA A 34 40.50 26.87 -15.97
CA ALA A 34 39.18 26.43 -15.54
C ALA A 34 38.37 25.99 -16.78
N GLN A 35 37.84 24.76 -16.74
CA GLN A 35 37.13 24.19 -17.89
C GLN A 35 35.89 25.04 -18.20
N GLU A 36 35.85 25.59 -19.42
CA GLU A 36 34.78 26.48 -19.84
C GLU A 36 33.51 25.66 -20.11
N LEU A 37 32.49 25.84 -19.26
CA LEU A 37 31.20 25.15 -19.36
C LEU A 37 30.38 25.71 -20.54
N LYS A 38 30.74 25.32 -21.76
CA LYS A 38 30.00 25.61 -22.99
C LYS A 38 30.03 24.42 -23.97
N PRO A 39 29.12 24.37 -24.96
CA PRO A 39 29.17 23.35 -26.00
C PRO A 39 30.39 23.54 -26.92
N ALA A 40 31.07 22.45 -27.26
CA ALA A 40 32.15 22.45 -28.24
C ALA A 40 31.90 21.36 -29.30
N PRO A 41 31.68 21.72 -30.58
CA PRO A 41 31.51 20.74 -31.66
C PRO A 41 32.68 19.77 -31.79
N ASP A 42 32.44 18.68 -32.50
CA ASP A 42 33.49 17.82 -33.05
C ASP A 42 33.41 17.75 -34.59
N ASN A 43 34.38 17.08 -35.20
CA ASN A 43 34.50 16.93 -36.65
C ASN A 43 33.90 15.61 -37.18
N THR A 44 33.18 14.84 -36.35
CA THR A 44 32.72 13.46 -36.68
C THR A 44 31.54 13.42 -37.65
N LEU A 45 30.91 14.58 -37.92
CA LEU A 45 29.93 14.76 -39.00
C LEU A 45 30.58 15.22 -40.33
N GLY A 46 31.92 15.32 -40.38
CA GLY A 46 32.65 15.72 -41.58
C GLY A 46 32.31 17.14 -42.04
N ALA A 47 31.88 17.27 -43.30
CA ALA A 47 31.51 18.56 -43.89
C ALA A 47 30.16 19.13 -43.37
N GLU A 48 29.35 18.30 -42.70
CA GLU A 48 28.08 18.70 -42.07
C GLU A 48 28.28 18.93 -40.56
N SER A 49 29.39 19.56 -40.19
CA SER A 49 29.77 19.80 -38.81
C SER A 49 28.75 20.67 -38.07
N SER A 50 28.63 20.46 -36.76
CA SER A 50 27.89 21.36 -35.89
C SER A 50 28.70 22.64 -35.67
N THR A 51 28.02 23.78 -35.59
CA THR A 51 28.66 25.06 -35.26
C THR A 51 28.02 25.64 -34.01
N VAL A 52 28.83 26.30 -33.18
CA VAL A 52 28.35 27.03 -31.99
C VAL A 52 28.71 28.49 -32.19
N ARG A 53 27.69 29.32 -32.33
CA ARG A 53 27.81 30.77 -32.52
C ARG A 53 27.39 31.45 -31.23
N GLN A 54 28.31 32.18 -30.62
CA GLN A 54 27.98 33.08 -29.52
C GLN A 54 27.15 34.26 -30.05
N ILE A 55 26.00 34.52 -29.43
CA ILE A 55 25.09 35.63 -29.79
C ILE A 55 25.39 36.85 -28.91
N ASP A 56 25.62 36.63 -27.62
CA ASP A 56 26.00 37.64 -26.62
C ASP A 56 26.88 37.01 -25.52
N SER A 57 27.12 37.69 -24.40
CA SER A 57 27.97 37.20 -23.30
C SER A 57 27.50 35.89 -22.63
N GLN A 58 26.22 35.53 -22.73
CA GLN A 58 25.60 34.38 -22.07
C GLN A 58 24.86 33.44 -23.04
N THR A 59 24.42 33.94 -24.19
CA THR A 59 23.64 33.17 -25.17
C THR A 59 24.50 32.56 -26.27
N TYR A 60 24.36 31.25 -26.49
CA TYR A 60 24.96 30.51 -27.60
C TYR A 60 23.88 29.85 -28.46
N ARG A 61 24.02 29.97 -29.78
CA ARG A 61 23.16 29.34 -30.79
C ARG A 61 23.92 28.22 -31.48
N ILE A 62 23.30 27.04 -31.54
CA ILE A 62 23.82 25.87 -32.23
C ILE A 62 23.22 25.84 -33.64
N GLU A 63 24.08 25.80 -34.64
CA GLU A 63 23.75 25.83 -36.06
C GLU A 63 24.50 24.68 -36.80
N GLY A 64 24.35 24.58 -38.12
CA GLY A 64 24.96 23.53 -38.92
C GLY A 64 24.34 22.16 -38.65
N GLY A 65 25.16 21.11 -38.62
CA GLY A 65 24.72 19.72 -38.44
C GLY A 65 24.29 19.03 -39.74
N ALA A 66 24.05 17.72 -39.66
CA ALA A 66 23.66 16.90 -40.80
C ALA A 66 22.14 16.67 -40.83
N THR A 67 21.47 17.03 -41.93
CA THR A 67 20.02 16.87 -42.08
C THR A 67 19.69 15.58 -42.83
N ARG A 68 18.76 14.77 -42.31
CA ARG A 68 18.24 13.57 -42.98
C ARG A 68 16.73 13.46 -42.79
N GLY A 69 15.96 13.92 -43.79
CA GLY A 69 14.51 14.05 -43.67
C GLY A 69 14.13 15.04 -42.57
N ALA A 70 13.23 14.64 -41.67
CA ALA A 70 12.80 15.45 -40.53
C ALA A 70 13.77 15.41 -39.32
N ASN A 71 14.96 14.81 -39.47
CA ASN A 71 15.95 14.69 -38.40
C ASN A 71 17.17 15.58 -38.67
N LEU A 72 17.62 16.33 -37.67
CA LEU A 72 18.85 17.11 -37.66
C LEU A 72 19.83 16.50 -36.64
N PHE A 73 21.06 16.22 -37.07
CA PHE A 73 22.08 15.57 -36.24
C PHE A 73 23.21 16.53 -35.88
N HIS A 74 23.52 16.63 -34.58
CA HIS A 74 24.64 17.39 -34.03
C HIS A 74 25.62 16.51 -33.24
N SER A 75 26.90 16.87 -33.26
CA SER A 75 27.95 16.13 -32.56
C SER A 75 28.94 17.06 -31.88
N PHE A 76 29.25 16.75 -30.61
CA PHE A 76 30.05 17.57 -29.73
C PHE A 76 31.14 16.76 -29.05
N SER A 77 32.33 17.34 -28.93
CA SER A 77 33.40 16.78 -28.09
C SER A 77 33.10 16.97 -26.60
N GLN A 78 32.44 18.08 -26.23
CA GLN A 78 31.88 18.32 -24.90
C GLN A 78 30.57 19.12 -25.02
N PHE A 79 29.61 18.88 -24.12
CA PHE A 79 28.35 19.62 -24.10
C PHE A 79 27.98 20.02 -22.67
N HIS A 80 28.06 21.31 -22.38
CA HIS A 80 27.68 21.92 -21.11
C HIS A 80 26.87 23.20 -21.37
N VAL A 81 26.06 23.58 -20.40
CA VAL A 81 25.40 24.89 -20.31
C VAL A 81 25.79 25.47 -18.96
N GLY A 82 26.61 26.52 -18.95
CA GLY A 82 27.05 27.17 -17.72
C GLY A 82 25.90 27.87 -16.97
N GLU A 83 26.14 28.19 -15.70
CA GLU A 83 25.18 28.95 -14.91
C GLU A 83 24.93 30.34 -15.52
N GLY A 84 23.66 30.74 -15.61
CA GLY A 84 23.23 31.97 -16.27
C GLY A 84 23.43 32.00 -17.80
N GLN A 85 23.93 30.92 -18.41
CA GLN A 85 24.00 30.80 -19.86
C GLN A 85 22.67 30.33 -20.45
N GLN A 86 22.46 30.65 -21.72
CA GLN A 86 21.39 30.12 -22.55
C GLN A 86 21.99 29.41 -23.76
N VAL A 87 21.59 28.17 -24.03
CA VAL A 87 22.04 27.40 -25.20
C VAL A 87 20.83 26.95 -26.00
N TYR A 88 20.71 27.44 -27.23
CA TYR A 88 19.59 27.16 -28.12
C TYR A 88 20.02 26.40 -29.37
N PHE A 89 19.30 25.34 -29.72
CA PHE A 89 19.37 24.72 -31.04
C PHE A 89 18.51 25.50 -32.03
N ALA A 90 19.11 25.90 -33.16
CA ALA A 90 18.34 26.39 -34.29
C ALA A 90 17.44 25.27 -34.84
N ASN A 91 16.22 25.62 -35.24
CA ASN A 91 15.26 24.67 -35.79
C ASN A 91 14.90 25.02 -37.26
N PRO A 92 15.60 24.45 -38.26
CA PRO A 92 15.28 24.66 -39.67
C PRO A 92 13.88 24.14 -40.04
N SER A 93 13.27 24.74 -41.05
CA SER A 93 11.95 24.31 -41.55
C SER A 93 11.95 22.84 -41.98
N GLY A 94 10.96 22.09 -41.50
CA GLY A 94 10.81 20.66 -41.78
C GLY A 94 11.55 19.71 -40.84
N ILE A 95 12.25 20.22 -39.82
CA ILE A 95 12.86 19.39 -38.77
C ILE A 95 11.85 19.15 -37.64
N GLU A 96 11.65 17.87 -37.30
CA GLU A 96 10.82 17.41 -36.20
C GLU A 96 11.67 16.89 -35.03
N ASN A 97 12.87 16.37 -35.29
CA ASN A 97 13.77 15.84 -34.25
C ASN A 97 15.19 16.40 -34.40
N ILE A 98 15.73 16.95 -33.32
CA ILE A 98 17.12 17.37 -33.19
C ILE A 98 17.83 16.36 -32.29
N LEU A 99 18.83 15.66 -32.83
CA LEU A 99 19.59 14.64 -32.13
C LEU A 99 21.01 15.10 -31.89
N SER A 100 21.44 15.09 -30.63
CA SER A 100 22.76 15.54 -30.20
C SER A 100 23.50 14.41 -29.50
N ARG A 101 24.73 14.13 -29.94
CA ARG A 101 25.64 13.20 -29.26
C ARG A 101 26.87 13.91 -28.69
N VAL A 102 27.33 13.45 -27.54
CA VAL A 102 28.64 13.82 -26.96
C VAL A 102 29.61 12.66 -27.19
N THR A 103 30.72 12.93 -27.86
CA THR A 103 31.74 11.94 -28.26
C THR A 103 32.98 11.93 -27.36
N GLY A 104 33.17 12.96 -26.53
CA GLY A 104 34.21 13.00 -25.51
C GLY A 104 33.88 12.20 -24.25
N ILE A 105 34.66 12.44 -23.20
CA ILE A 105 34.65 11.66 -21.94
C ILE A 105 33.92 12.34 -20.78
N ASP A 106 33.57 13.63 -20.91
CA ASP A 106 33.03 14.42 -19.81
C ASP A 106 31.49 14.28 -19.71
N PRO A 107 30.93 14.18 -18.49
CA PRO A 107 29.49 14.25 -18.28
C PRO A 107 28.96 15.64 -18.63
N SER A 108 27.77 15.70 -19.22
CA SER A 108 27.11 16.96 -19.55
C SER A 108 26.66 17.67 -18.28
N LYS A 109 27.01 18.95 -18.15
CA LYS A 109 26.67 19.80 -16.99
C LYS A 109 25.75 20.90 -17.49
N ILE A 110 24.47 20.82 -17.14
CA ILE A 110 23.42 21.72 -17.59
C ILE A 110 22.99 22.54 -16.38
N PHE A 111 23.55 23.74 -16.21
CA PHE A 111 23.35 24.63 -15.06
C PHE A 111 22.62 25.93 -15.42
N GLY A 112 22.28 26.11 -16.71
CA GLY A 112 21.49 27.23 -17.23
C GLY A 112 20.36 26.75 -18.15
N LYS A 113 19.87 27.63 -19.03
CA LYS A 113 18.72 27.37 -19.91
C LYS A 113 19.15 26.60 -21.17
N LEU A 114 18.50 25.47 -21.45
CA LEU A 114 18.69 24.67 -22.67
C LEU A 114 17.39 24.67 -23.49
N GLY A 115 17.44 25.08 -24.75
CA GLY A 115 16.23 25.25 -25.55
C GLY A 115 16.35 24.94 -27.04
N VAL A 116 15.21 25.05 -27.73
CA VAL A 116 15.06 24.88 -29.19
C VAL A 116 14.30 26.07 -29.75
N GLU A 117 14.78 26.69 -30.82
CA GLU A 117 14.12 27.82 -31.50
C GLU A 117 12.92 27.36 -32.36
N GLY A 118 11.99 26.61 -31.76
CA GLY A 118 10.80 26.08 -32.41
C GLY A 118 10.27 24.83 -31.69
N ASN A 119 9.54 23.99 -32.41
CA ASN A 119 8.76 22.89 -31.82
C ASN A 119 9.38 21.49 -32.00
N ALA A 120 10.63 21.38 -32.48
CA ALA A 120 11.28 20.09 -32.66
C ALA A 120 11.58 19.42 -31.31
N ASN A 121 11.52 18.08 -31.30
CA ASN A 121 11.95 17.25 -30.19
C ASN A 121 13.48 17.33 -30.05
N LEU A 122 14.00 17.35 -28.82
CA LEU A 122 15.44 17.40 -28.55
C LEU A 122 15.90 16.13 -27.83
N PHE A 123 16.82 15.39 -28.45
CA PHE A 123 17.48 14.22 -27.89
C PHE A 123 18.93 14.60 -27.51
N LEU A 124 19.29 14.48 -26.23
CA LEU A 124 20.65 14.69 -25.73
C LEU A 124 21.23 13.36 -25.23
N MET A 125 22.21 12.84 -25.97
CA MET A 125 22.90 11.58 -25.66
C MET A 125 24.34 11.84 -25.19
N ASN A 126 24.64 11.51 -23.93
CA ASN A 126 26.00 11.51 -23.40
C ASN A 126 26.25 10.24 -22.54
N PRO A 127 27.02 9.25 -23.04
CA PRO A 127 27.29 8.01 -22.31
C PRO A 127 27.94 8.19 -20.94
N ASN A 128 28.65 9.32 -20.73
CA ASN A 128 29.41 9.60 -19.52
C ASN A 128 28.56 10.21 -18.38
N GLY A 129 27.29 10.53 -18.65
CA GLY A 129 26.35 11.08 -17.67
C GLY A 129 25.81 12.46 -18.03
N ILE A 130 24.69 12.82 -17.42
CA ILE A 130 24.04 14.14 -17.57
C ILE A 130 23.63 14.65 -16.19
N ILE A 131 24.02 15.88 -15.84
CA ILE A 131 23.75 16.53 -14.56
C ILE A 131 23.02 17.84 -14.84
N PHE A 132 21.78 17.96 -14.37
CA PHE A 132 21.01 19.20 -14.32
C PHE A 132 21.16 19.83 -12.94
N GLY A 133 21.67 21.05 -12.88
CA GLY A 133 21.88 21.78 -11.61
C GLY A 133 20.67 22.60 -11.16
N GLN A 134 20.81 23.27 -10.02
CA GLN A 134 19.72 24.02 -9.37
C GLN A 134 19.07 25.09 -10.26
N ASN A 135 19.86 25.74 -11.11
CA ASN A 135 19.42 26.81 -12.02
C ASN A 135 19.19 26.32 -13.46
N ALA A 136 19.17 24.99 -13.68
CA ALA A 136 18.84 24.41 -14.97
C ALA A 136 17.37 24.61 -15.32
N SER A 137 17.09 25.00 -16.56
CA SER A 137 15.73 24.95 -17.11
C SER A 137 15.70 24.54 -18.58
N LEU A 138 14.53 24.07 -19.00
CA LEU A 138 14.26 23.71 -20.40
C LEU A 138 13.34 24.74 -21.05
N ASP A 139 13.71 25.17 -22.26
CA ASP A 139 12.86 25.96 -23.16
C ASP A 139 12.66 25.17 -24.46
N VAL A 140 12.02 24.01 -24.31
CA VAL A 140 11.80 23.01 -25.37
C VAL A 140 10.30 22.83 -25.59
N ARG A 141 9.80 23.34 -26.72
CA ARG A 141 8.36 23.25 -27.09
C ARG A 141 7.96 21.92 -27.69
N GLY A 142 8.92 21.09 -28.09
CA GLY A 142 8.74 19.67 -28.42
C GLY A 142 8.95 18.77 -27.20
N SER A 143 9.12 17.47 -27.44
CA SER A 143 9.54 16.52 -26.40
C SER A 143 11.04 16.62 -26.13
N PHE A 144 11.47 16.29 -24.91
CA PHE A 144 12.89 16.22 -24.53
C PHE A 144 13.25 14.80 -24.08
N VAL A 145 14.39 14.30 -24.55
CA VAL A 145 14.94 13.01 -24.12
C VAL A 145 16.40 13.16 -23.70
N ALA A 146 16.68 12.90 -22.43
CA ALA A 146 18.03 12.79 -21.89
C ALA A 146 18.43 11.31 -21.80
N THR A 147 19.58 10.94 -22.35
CA THR A 147 20.05 9.55 -22.32
C THR A 147 21.55 9.38 -22.13
N THR A 148 21.94 8.33 -21.40
CA THR A 148 23.34 7.87 -21.29
C THR A 148 23.60 6.59 -22.10
N ALA A 149 22.75 6.30 -23.08
CA ALA A 149 22.98 5.25 -24.06
C ALA A 149 24.19 5.56 -24.97
N ASN A 150 24.78 4.51 -25.55
CA ASN A 150 25.94 4.60 -26.44
C ASN A 150 25.56 4.87 -27.90
N ALA A 151 24.33 4.57 -28.29
CA ALA A 151 23.81 4.84 -29.63
C ALA A 151 22.27 4.90 -29.69
N ILE A 152 21.75 5.56 -30.73
CA ILE A 152 20.32 5.58 -31.09
C ILE A 152 20.10 4.68 -32.33
N LYS A 153 19.09 3.81 -32.29
CA LYS A 153 18.69 2.90 -33.39
C LYS A 153 17.65 3.57 -34.31
N PHE A 154 17.72 3.27 -35.60
CA PHE A 154 16.79 3.77 -36.62
C PHE A 154 16.15 2.63 -37.43
N GLY A 155 15.22 1.91 -36.80
CA GLY A 155 14.67 0.65 -37.34
C GLY A 155 15.79 -0.34 -37.63
N ASP A 156 15.67 -1.11 -38.72
CA ASP A 156 16.70 -2.08 -39.13
C ASP A 156 17.85 -1.47 -39.95
N ARG A 157 17.88 -0.14 -40.12
CA ARG A 157 18.81 0.53 -41.05
C ARG A 157 20.15 0.95 -40.43
N GLY A 158 20.30 0.88 -39.11
CA GLY A 158 21.57 1.14 -38.43
C GLY A 158 21.44 1.85 -37.08
N PHE A 159 22.59 2.31 -36.59
CA PHE A 159 22.76 3.00 -35.31
C PHE A 159 23.61 4.26 -35.48
N TRP A 160 23.33 5.30 -34.70
CA TRP A 160 24.15 6.50 -34.60
C TRP A 160 24.76 6.57 -33.20
N SER A 161 26.07 6.39 -33.09
CA SER A 161 26.77 6.16 -31.82
C SER A 161 27.56 7.38 -31.33
N ALA A 162 27.54 7.60 -30.02
CA ALA A 162 28.47 8.49 -29.31
C ALA A 162 29.87 7.86 -29.17
N SER A 163 29.93 6.57 -28.83
CA SER A 163 31.17 5.85 -28.48
C SER A 163 31.98 5.37 -29.69
N ASN A 164 31.35 5.13 -30.84
CA ASN A 164 32.04 4.88 -32.11
C ASN A 164 31.50 5.83 -33.21
N PRO A 165 31.98 7.08 -33.26
CA PRO A 165 31.34 8.15 -34.03
C PRO A 165 31.77 8.19 -35.51
N ASP A 166 31.56 7.09 -36.23
CA ASP A 166 31.75 7.06 -37.69
C ASP A 166 30.73 7.95 -38.43
N THR A 167 31.06 8.36 -39.67
CA THR A 167 30.16 9.14 -40.54
C THR A 167 28.98 8.27 -40.99
N PRO A 168 27.73 8.58 -40.63
CA PRO A 168 26.60 7.68 -40.87
C PRO A 168 26.19 7.65 -42.35
N PRO A 169 26.01 6.46 -42.95
CA PRO A 169 25.30 6.35 -44.23
C PRO A 169 23.82 6.74 -44.08
N LEU A 170 23.17 7.00 -45.23
CA LEU A 170 21.82 7.57 -45.38
C LEU A 170 20.74 6.96 -44.46
N LEU A 171 20.10 7.79 -43.61
CA LEU A 171 18.97 7.39 -42.75
C LEU A 171 17.78 8.36 -42.82
N THR A 172 16.80 8.03 -43.68
CA THR A 172 15.44 8.62 -43.67
C THR A 172 14.50 7.74 -42.83
N VAL A 173 14.63 7.82 -41.50
CA VAL A 173 13.87 7.03 -40.52
C VAL A 173 13.83 7.75 -39.17
N ASN A 174 12.80 7.49 -38.37
CA ASN A 174 12.68 8.03 -37.01
C ASN A 174 13.48 7.18 -36.00
N PRO A 175 13.88 7.76 -34.85
CA PRO A 175 14.44 7.01 -33.73
C PRO A 175 13.52 5.87 -33.29
N SER A 176 14.10 4.74 -32.87
CA SER A 176 13.32 3.56 -32.48
C SER A 176 13.83 2.81 -31.25
N ALA A 177 15.06 3.05 -30.79
CA ALA A 177 15.61 2.49 -29.56
C ALA A 177 16.89 3.19 -29.10
N PHE A 178 17.25 2.99 -27.83
CA PHE A 178 18.51 3.36 -27.21
C PHE A 178 19.34 2.10 -26.94
N LEU A 179 20.59 2.08 -27.41
CA LEU A 179 21.52 0.96 -27.22
C LEU A 179 22.50 1.26 -26.09
N PHE A 180 22.54 0.38 -25.10
CA PHE A 180 23.55 0.35 -24.05
C PHE A 180 24.51 -0.80 -24.37
N ASN A 181 25.69 -0.49 -24.90
CA ASN A 181 26.74 -1.49 -25.15
C ASN A 181 27.86 -1.45 -24.10
N GLN A 182 27.78 -0.49 -23.16
CA GLN A 182 28.64 -0.38 -21.99
C GLN A 182 28.13 -1.20 -20.80
N ILE A 183 29.06 -1.60 -19.92
CA ILE A 183 28.78 -2.18 -18.61
C ILE A 183 28.72 -1.03 -17.60
N ASN A 184 27.70 -0.99 -16.75
CA ASN A 184 27.39 0.11 -15.82
C ASN A 184 27.21 1.48 -16.53
N PRO A 185 26.08 1.72 -17.21
CA PRO A 185 25.76 3.03 -17.77
C PRO A 185 25.80 4.16 -16.73
N ALA A 186 26.30 5.33 -17.14
CA ALA A 186 26.42 6.48 -16.26
C ALA A 186 25.05 7.04 -15.82
N PRO A 187 24.96 7.71 -14.65
CA PRO A 187 23.71 8.22 -14.12
C PRO A 187 23.22 9.48 -14.84
N ILE A 188 21.92 9.76 -14.68
CA ILE A 188 21.34 11.08 -14.92
C ILE A 188 20.92 11.66 -13.57
N VAL A 189 21.34 12.89 -13.28
CA VAL A 189 21.09 13.56 -11.99
C VAL A 189 20.37 14.89 -12.22
N VAL A 190 19.34 15.16 -11.40
CA VAL A 190 18.63 16.45 -11.36
C VAL A 190 18.68 17.00 -9.94
N GLU A 191 19.54 17.98 -9.72
CA GLU A 191 19.81 18.59 -8.41
C GLU A 191 19.02 19.90 -8.28
N ARG A 192 17.99 19.93 -7.44
CA ARG A 192 17.29 21.15 -6.96
C ARG A 192 16.73 22.08 -8.04
N SER A 193 16.59 21.61 -9.28
CA SER A 193 16.00 22.35 -10.40
C SER A 193 14.53 22.66 -10.10
N VAL A 194 14.21 23.91 -9.73
CA VAL A 194 12.88 24.31 -9.24
C VAL A 194 11.95 24.65 -10.41
N GLY A 195 10.87 23.89 -10.56
CA GLY A 195 9.82 24.13 -11.57
C GLY A 195 8.90 25.31 -11.22
N PRO A 196 8.00 25.75 -12.12
CA PRO A 196 6.93 26.66 -11.74
C PRO A 196 6.03 25.98 -10.71
N THR A 197 5.50 26.76 -9.76
CA THR A 197 4.42 26.29 -8.90
C THR A 197 3.20 25.91 -9.76
N PRO A 198 2.38 24.92 -9.34
CA PRO A 198 1.16 24.56 -10.05
C PRO A 198 0.30 25.78 -10.38
N VAL A 199 -0.34 25.77 -11.55
CA VAL A 199 -1.17 26.88 -12.02
C VAL A 199 -2.47 26.94 -11.23
N THR A 200 -2.42 27.55 -10.04
CA THR A 200 -3.62 28.06 -9.36
C THR A 200 -4.10 29.27 -10.15
N ASN A 201 -5.13 29.10 -10.98
CA ASN A 201 -5.81 30.21 -11.66
C ASN A 201 -6.62 31.03 -10.65
N LEU A 202 -5.92 31.77 -9.77
CA LEU A 202 -6.48 32.89 -9.04
C LEU A 202 -6.61 34.11 -9.97
N THR A 203 -7.30 33.93 -11.10
CA THR A 203 -7.95 35.04 -11.78
C THR A 203 -9.13 35.50 -10.94
N GLN A 204 -8.85 36.16 -9.80
CA GLN A 204 -9.76 37.15 -9.27
C GLN A 204 -9.88 38.26 -10.32
N GLN A 205 -10.81 38.07 -11.25
CA GLN A 205 -11.31 39.15 -12.07
C GLN A 205 -12.08 40.08 -11.14
N ALA A 206 -11.35 41.02 -10.53
CA ALA A 206 -11.87 42.04 -9.63
C ALA A 206 -12.84 42.97 -10.39
N SER A 207 -14.05 42.48 -10.59
CA SER A 207 -15.20 43.28 -10.94
C SER A 207 -15.63 43.98 -9.66
N GLU A 208 -15.28 45.26 -9.53
CA GLU A 208 -15.73 46.10 -8.42
C GLU A 208 -17.26 46.26 -8.45
N VAL A 209 -17.97 45.29 -7.90
CA VAL A 209 -19.41 45.40 -7.61
C VAL A 209 -19.55 46.09 -6.25
N SER A 210 -19.48 47.41 -6.29
CA SER A 210 -19.79 48.26 -5.13
C SER A 210 -21.25 48.09 -4.71
N LEU A 211 -21.48 47.34 -3.63
CA LEU A 211 -22.75 47.31 -2.90
C LEU A 211 -22.49 47.79 -1.46
N PRO A 212 -23.14 48.89 -1.02
CA PRO A 212 -22.92 49.42 0.31
C PRO A 212 -23.63 48.59 1.38
N PHE A 213 -22.87 48.03 2.32
CA PHE A 213 -23.42 47.49 3.56
C PHE A 213 -23.89 48.64 4.47
N ALA A 214 -25.19 48.68 4.77
CA ALA A 214 -25.73 49.42 5.91
C ALA A 214 -26.23 48.40 6.95
N ILE A 215 -25.58 48.37 8.10
CA ILE A 215 -25.89 47.43 9.19
C ILE A 215 -27.07 47.96 10.00
N LEU A 216 -28.12 47.15 10.17
CA LEU A 216 -29.12 47.30 11.23
C LEU A 216 -29.41 45.92 11.86
N PRO A 217 -29.36 45.79 13.20
CA PRO A 217 -29.67 44.52 13.87
C PRO A 217 -31.18 44.32 14.01
N LEU A 218 -31.65 43.08 13.90
CA LEU A 218 -33.05 42.72 14.15
C LEU A 218 -33.19 41.82 15.38
N SER A 219 -34.12 42.23 16.25
CA SER A 219 -34.63 41.49 17.41
C SER A 219 -35.77 40.55 16.97
N PRO A 220 -36.01 39.40 17.64
CA PRO A 220 -36.95 38.39 17.15
C PRO A 220 -38.40 38.60 17.63
N THR A 221 -39.37 38.35 16.75
CA THR A 221 -40.73 37.83 17.05
C THR A 221 -41.44 37.35 15.77
N ASP A 222 -42.06 36.17 15.85
CA ASP A 222 -43.05 35.51 14.95
C ASP A 222 -44.35 36.33 14.70
N PRO A 223 -45.35 35.86 13.87
CA PRO A 223 -45.33 34.99 12.66
C PRO A 223 -46.32 35.45 11.53
N LEU A 224 -46.50 34.63 10.46
CA LEU A 224 -47.58 34.65 9.41
C LEU A 224 -47.50 35.81 8.38
N ASP A 225 -47.76 35.67 7.07
CA ASP A 225 -48.93 35.10 6.39
C ASP A 225 -48.67 34.84 4.86
N PHE A 226 -49.61 34.20 4.14
CA PHE A 226 -49.56 33.89 2.70
C PHE A 226 -50.04 35.05 1.80
N ALA A 227 -49.33 35.36 0.69
CA ALA A 227 -49.95 36.04 -0.47
C ALA A 227 -49.25 35.79 -1.83
N LEU A 228 -50.08 35.61 -2.86
CA LEU A 228 -49.86 35.09 -4.21
C LEU A 228 -49.61 36.21 -5.28
N VAL A 229 -49.04 35.85 -6.45
CA VAL A 229 -49.04 36.56 -7.78
C VAL A 229 -48.41 38.00 -7.86
N THR A 230 -47.70 38.44 -8.92
CA THR A 230 -47.95 38.30 -10.38
C THR A 230 -46.70 38.59 -11.26
N ILE A 231 -46.66 37.98 -12.45
CA ILE A 231 -45.90 38.39 -13.68
C ILE A 231 -46.97 38.47 -14.82
N PRO A 232 -46.77 39.00 -16.07
CA PRO A 232 -45.52 39.37 -16.77
C PRO A 232 -45.58 40.65 -17.66
N SER A 233 -44.50 40.90 -18.44
CA SER A 233 -44.42 41.39 -19.86
C SER A 233 -43.24 42.35 -20.08
N VAL A 234 -42.54 42.52 -21.21
CA VAL A 234 -42.35 41.91 -22.56
C VAL A 234 -41.17 42.70 -23.21
N LEU A 235 -40.41 42.12 -24.16
CA LEU A 235 -39.29 42.78 -24.87
C LEU A 235 -39.69 43.92 -25.84
N LYS A 236 -38.75 44.82 -26.15
CA LYS A 236 -38.69 45.55 -27.44
C LYS A 236 -37.27 46.02 -27.85
N GLU A 237 -36.96 45.93 -29.14
CA GLU A 237 -35.70 46.31 -29.82
C GLU A 237 -35.77 47.69 -30.54
N LEU A 238 -34.66 48.06 -31.22
CA LEU A 238 -34.39 49.20 -32.15
C LEU A 238 -33.79 50.45 -31.44
N SER A 239 -32.82 51.20 -31.98
CA SER A 239 -32.13 51.23 -33.31
C SER A 239 -30.75 51.97 -33.21
N PRO A 240 -29.92 52.04 -34.28
CA PRO A 240 -28.53 52.54 -34.22
C PRO A 240 -28.35 54.04 -34.55
N ASP A 241 -27.17 54.60 -34.25
CA ASP A 241 -26.72 55.94 -34.68
C ASP A 241 -25.30 55.88 -35.31
N THR A 242 -24.97 56.84 -36.17
CA THR A 242 -23.80 56.85 -37.07
C THR A 242 -23.10 58.21 -37.09
N THR A 243 -21.80 58.26 -36.83
CA THR A 243 -20.94 59.42 -37.14
C THR A 243 -19.58 59.00 -37.73
N PRO A 244 -18.97 59.79 -38.65
CA PRO A 244 -17.80 59.39 -39.44
C PRO A 244 -16.43 59.74 -38.79
N PRO A 245 -15.31 59.16 -39.25
CA PRO A 245 -14.01 59.23 -38.58
C PRO A 245 -13.15 60.46 -38.95
N VAL A 246 -12.25 60.84 -38.04
CA VAL A 246 -11.21 61.86 -38.23
C VAL A 246 -9.85 61.17 -38.42
N ILE A 247 -9.07 61.61 -39.42
CA ILE A 247 -7.74 61.06 -39.75
C ILE A 247 -6.62 61.95 -39.19
N PRO A 248 -5.73 61.45 -38.31
CA PRO A 248 -4.44 62.07 -38.00
C PRO A 248 -3.31 61.60 -38.96
N PRO A 249 -2.20 62.35 -39.09
CA PRO A 249 -1.23 62.18 -40.19
C PRO A 249 -0.22 61.03 -39.98
N ALA A 250 0.45 60.65 -41.08
CA ALA A 250 1.37 59.53 -41.17
C ALA A 250 2.61 59.65 -40.26
N ILE A 251 2.92 58.57 -39.55
CA ILE A 251 4.17 58.36 -38.80
C ILE A 251 5.06 57.41 -39.62
N ALA A 252 6.37 57.66 -39.64
CA ALA A 252 7.34 56.82 -40.36
C ALA A 252 7.36 55.36 -39.84
N PRO A 253 7.65 54.36 -40.69
CA PRO A 253 7.69 52.97 -40.26
C PRO A 253 8.78 52.77 -39.19
N PRO A 254 8.46 52.10 -38.06
CA PRO A 254 9.46 51.81 -37.05
C PRO A 254 10.50 50.84 -37.59
N VAL A 255 11.77 51.08 -37.24
CA VAL A 255 12.83 50.08 -37.40
C VAL A 255 12.45 48.87 -36.56
N ALA A 256 12.30 47.70 -37.19
CA ALA A 256 11.99 46.48 -36.47
C ALA A 256 13.12 46.18 -35.47
N PRO A 257 12.82 45.98 -34.17
CA PRO A 257 13.82 45.44 -33.25
C PRO A 257 14.26 44.04 -33.75
N PRO A 258 15.49 43.60 -33.44
CA PRO A 258 15.89 42.22 -33.71
C PRO A 258 14.88 41.26 -33.06
N PRO A 259 14.60 40.09 -33.65
CA PRO A 259 13.57 39.19 -33.17
C PRO A 259 13.87 38.76 -31.73
N THR A 260 13.10 39.31 -30.80
CA THR A 260 13.06 38.83 -29.42
C THR A 260 12.49 37.42 -29.44
N ILE A 261 13.33 36.44 -29.13
CA ILE A 261 12.89 35.07 -28.87
C ILE A 261 11.82 35.16 -27.77
N PRO A 262 10.58 34.67 -27.98
CA PRO A 262 9.60 34.61 -26.91
C PRO A 262 10.09 33.56 -25.91
N GLU A 263 10.75 34.00 -24.84
CA GLU A 263 11.13 33.12 -23.74
C GLU A 263 9.87 32.48 -23.17
N SER A 264 9.89 31.16 -22.96
CA SER A 264 8.97 30.60 -21.96
C SER A 264 9.51 30.94 -20.57
N ASP A 265 8.65 31.42 -19.68
CA ASP A 265 8.93 31.65 -18.25
C ASP A 265 9.05 30.31 -17.46
N SER A 266 9.63 29.31 -18.13
CA SER A 266 9.90 27.97 -17.66
C SER A 266 11.06 27.98 -16.67
N THR A 267 10.74 27.96 -15.38
CA THR A 267 11.68 27.52 -14.35
C THR A 267 11.70 25.99 -14.31
N GLY A 268 12.85 25.39 -14.01
CA GLY A 268 13.00 23.94 -13.91
C GLY A 268 12.88 23.17 -15.24
N LEU A 269 12.82 21.84 -15.17
CA LEU A 269 12.82 20.97 -16.36
C LEU A 269 11.39 20.74 -16.87
N ARG A 270 10.87 21.68 -17.66
CA ARG A 270 9.55 21.60 -18.29
C ARG A 270 9.63 21.50 -19.82
N VAL A 271 8.76 20.66 -20.40
CA VAL A 271 8.50 20.61 -21.86
C VAL A 271 7.17 21.27 -22.23
N GLY A 272 6.95 21.49 -23.53
CA GLY A 272 5.66 21.97 -24.04
C GLY A 272 4.47 21.07 -23.66
N ASP A 273 3.29 21.66 -23.60
CA ASP A 273 2.08 20.93 -23.21
C ASP A 273 1.76 19.80 -24.22
N GLY A 274 1.35 18.64 -23.72
CA GLY A 274 1.13 17.42 -24.51
C GLY A 274 2.41 16.72 -25.00
N LYS A 275 3.60 17.22 -24.65
CA LYS A 275 4.90 16.63 -25.05
C LYS A 275 5.48 15.71 -23.98
N SER A 276 6.57 15.03 -24.31
CA SER A 276 7.16 13.99 -23.46
C SER A 276 8.52 14.39 -22.90
N LEU A 277 8.81 13.99 -21.67
CA LEU A 277 10.04 14.26 -20.92
C LEU A 277 10.61 12.92 -20.43
N LEU A 278 11.56 12.37 -21.19
CA LEU A 278 12.07 11.00 -21.02
C LEU A 278 13.52 11.01 -20.53
N PHE A 279 13.79 10.30 -19.43
CA PHE A 279 15.13 10.15 -18.85
C PHE A 279 15.50 8.67 -18.85
N VAL A 280 16.43 8.27 -19.73
CA VAL A 280 16.77 6.87 -19.98
C VAL A 280 18.28 6.61 -19.98
N GLY A 281 18.81 6.01 -18.90
CA GLY A 281 20.25 5.93 -18.69
C GLY A 281 20.72 4.77 -17.83
N GLY A 282 21.72 5.03 -16.99
CA GLY A 282 21.99 4.25 -15.79
C GLY A 282 21.02 4.66 -14.68
N ASN A 283 21.53 4.80 -13.45
CA ASN A 283 20.69 5.26 -12.34
C ASN A 283 20.12 6.66 -12.60
N ILE A 284 18.84 6.86 -12.31
CA ILE A 284 18.18 8.16 -12.40
C ILE A 284 18.01 8.71 -10.97
N ILE A 285 18.53 9.91 -10.72
CA ILE A 285 18.56 10.54 -9.40
C ILE A 285 17.91 11.92 -9.49
N LEU A 286 16.78 12.10 -8.81
CA LEU A 286 16.13 13.38 -8.61
C LEU A 286 16.33 13.77 -7.14
N ASP A 287 17.10 14.83 -6.90
CA ASP A 287 17.40 15.35 -5.56
C ASP A 287 16.89 16.79 -5.43
N GLY A 288 15.62 16.96 -5.06
CA GLY A 288 14.90 18.24 -5.11
C GLY A 288 14.62 18.76 -6.52
N GLY A 289 14.93 17.98 -7.56
CA GLY A 289 14.60 18.30 -8.95
C GLY A 289 13.11 18.21 -9.25
N SER A 290 12.60 19.14 -10.05
CA SER A 290 11.24 19.18 -10.57
C SER A 290 11.19 18.88 -12.07
N LEU A 291 10.32 17.95 -12.47
CA LEU A 291 10.03 17.60 -13.85
C LEU A 291 8.57 17.95 -14.17
N SER A 292 8.32 18.59 -15.32
CA SER A 292 6.96 18.94 -15.74
C SER A 292 6.69 18.65 -17.22
N ALA A 293 5.57 17.96 -17.49
CA ALA A 293 5.06 17.73 -18.83
C ALA A 293 3.52 17.82 -18.83
N PRO A 294 2.94 19.03 -18.74
CA PRO A 294 1.48 19.21 -18.59
C PRO A 294 0.73 18.56 -19.74
N GLY A 295 -0.19 17.63 -19.45
CA GLY A 295 -0.96 16.93 -20.47
C GLY A 295 -0.17 15.89 -21.28
N GLY A 296 1.09 15.67 -20.93
CA GLY A 296 2.06 14.88 -21.67
C GLY A 296 2.48 13.61 -20.93
N ARG A 297 3.77 13.26 -21.04
CA ARG A 297 4.34 12.09 -20.36
C ARG A 297 5.68 12.42 -19.72
N VAL A 298 5.84 12.08 -18.43
CA VAL A 298 7.16 11.94 -17.81
C VAL A 298 7.49 10.45 -17.70
N GLU A 299 8.65 10.03 -18.17
CA GLU A 299 9.09 8.64 -18.05
C GLU A 299 10.56 8.52 -17.64
N LEU A 300 10.79 7.76 -16.56
CA LEU A 300 12.11 7.52 -15.97
C LEU A 300 12.48 6.04 -16.06
N GLY A 301 13.74 5.75 -16.36
CA GLY A 301 14.28 4.41 -16.15
C GLY A 301 15.69 4.23 -16.70
N GLY A 302 16.18 3.01 -16.70
CA GLY A 302 17.52 2.72 -17.19
C GLY A 302 17.89 1.25 -17.18
N LEU A 303 19.10 0.95 -17.65
CA LEU A 303 19.71 -0.38 -17.58
C LEU A 303 20.98 -0.33 -16.72
N ALA A 304 21.20 -1.35 -15.90
CA ALA A 304 22.46 -1.56 -15.19
C ALA A 304 23.48 -2.33 -16.07
N GLU A 305 22.98 -3.11 -17.02
CA GLU A 305 23.74 -3.97 -17.92
C GLU A 305 23.53 -3.60 -19.40
N ALA A 306 24.33 -4.20 -20.28
CA ALA A 306 24.21 -3.99 -21.71
C ALA A 306 22.87 -4.51 -22.24
N GLY A 307 22.20 -3.73 -23.09
CA GLY A 307 20.87 -4.04 -23.60
C GLY A 307 20.34 -2.97 -24.55
N THR A 308 19.04 -3.04 -24.85
CA THR A 308 18.37 -2.10 -25.77
C THR A 308 17.00 -1.73 -25.20
N VAL A 309 16.77 -0.44 -24.96
CA VAL A 309 15.46 0.10 -24.57
C VAL A 309 14.77 0.61 -25.82
N GLY A 310 13.59 0.08 -26.15
CA GLY A 310 12.78 0.54 -27.27
C GLY A 310 12.26 1.96 -27.04
N LEU A 311 12.06 2.71 -28.13
CA LEU A 311 11.46 4.04 -28.15
C LEU A 311 10.30 4.05 -29.14
N ASN A 312 9.10 4.31 -28.64
CA ASN A 312 7.88 4.42 -29.43
C ASN A 312 7.61 5.89 -29.76
N MET A 313 7.66 6.24 -31.05
CA MET A 313 7.41 7.59 -31.56
C MET A 313 5.93 7.74 -31.99
N ASN A 314 5.00 7.82 -31.04
CA ASN A 314 3.57 7.99 -31.35
C ASN A 314 3.18 9.47 -31.41
N GLY A 315 3.58 10.14 -32.50
CA GLY A 315 3.48 11.59 -32.61
C GLY A 315 4.30 12.29 -31.51
N ASP A 316 3.63 13.11 -30.70
CA ASP A 316 4.25 13.86 -29.60
C ASP A 316 4.37 13.09 -28.28
N LEU A 317 3.69 11.94 -28.16
CA LEU A 317 3.68 11.09 -26.97
C LEU A 317 4.70 9.96 -27.12
N LEU A 318 5.94 10.28 -26.75
CA LEU A 318 7.07 9.35 -26.72
C LEU A 318 6.95 8.42 -25.51
N SER A 319 7.28 7.15 -25.68
CA SER A 319 7.36 6.19 -24.57
C SER A 319 8.45 5.15 -24.75
N LEU A 320 8.93 4.59 -23.65
CA LEU A 320 9.99 3.58 -23.62
C LEU A 320 9.42 2.15 -23.61
N SER A 321 10.27 1.18 -23.91
CA SER A 321 9.94 -0.25 -23.78
C SER A 321 11.17 -1.03 -23.33
N PHE A 322 11.14 -1.51 -22.09
CA PHE A 322 12.28 -2.16 -21.46
C PHE A 322 12.37 -3.65 -21.84
N PRO A 323 13.58 -4.17 -22.11
CA PRO A 323 13.78 -5.57 -22.49
C PRO A 323 13.57 -6.52 -21.31
N LYS A 324 13.09 -7.74 -21.59
CA LYS A 324 13.00 -8.81 -20.59
C LYS A 324 14.38 -9.44 -20.36
N GLY A 325 14.71 -9.73 -19.11
CA GLY A 325 15.93 -10.47 -18.74
C GLY A 325 17.23 -9.66 -18.75
N VAL A 326 17.16 -8.33 -18.90
CA VAL A 326 18.31 -7.42 -18.70
C VAL A 326 18.10 -6.67 -17.40
N ALA A 327 19.15 -6.54 -16.57
CA ALA A 327 19.05 -5.80 -15.32
C ALA A 327 18.74 -4.31 -15.57
N GLN A 328 17.67 -3.81 -14.96
CA GLN A 328 17.31 -2.39 -14.98
C GLN A 328 18.20 -1.59 -13.99
N ALA A 329 18.28 -0.27 -14.19
CA ALA A 329 18.95 0.63 -13.26
C ALA A 329 18.03 1.05 -12.10
N ASN A 330 18.58 1.65 -11.05
CA ASN A 330 17.78 2.15 -9.93
C ASN A 330 17.27 3.58 -10.20
N VAL A 331 16.14 3.92 -9.58
CA VAL A 331 15.55 5.27 -9.64
C VAL A 331 15.35 5.78 -8.21
N PHE A 332 15.82 7.02 -7.96
CA PHE A 332 15.80 7.65 -6.65
C PHE A 332 15.16 9.04 -6.73
N LEU A 333 14.14 9.30 -5.91
CA LEU A 333 13.50 10.60 -5.75
C LEU A 333 13.62 11.03 -4.28
N SER A 334 14.16 12.22 -4.03
CA SER A 334 14.47 12.71 -2.68
C SER A 334 14.31 14.24 -2.54
N ASN A 335 14.26 14.72 -1.30
CA ASN A 335 14.40 16.14 -0.93
C ASN A 335 13.44 17.11 -1.66
N LEU A 336 12.13 16.85 -1.61
CA LEU A 336 11.07 17.64 -2.25
C LEU A 336 11.07 17.59 -3.79
N SER A 337 11.61 16.52 -4.37
CA SER A 337 11.46 16.25 -5.79
C SER A 337 10.00 16.11 -6.22
N SER A 338 9.71 16.64 -7.41
CA SER A 338 8.35 16.77 -7.93
C SER A 338 8.27 16.29 -9.38
N ILE A 339 7.21 15.57 -9.71
CA ILE A 339 6.83 15.25 -11.09
C ILE A 339 5.39 15.71 -11.27
N ASP A 340 5.11 16.63 -12.20
CA ASP A 340 3.74 17.11 -12.46
C ASP A 340 3.37 17.05 -13.94
N VAL A 341 2.27 16.35 -14.23
CA VAL A 341 1.73 16.17 -15.59
C VAL A 341 0.26 16.60 -15.70
N ARG A 342 -0.30 17.23 -14.67
CA ARG A 342 -1.72 17.65 -14.64
C ARG A 342 -2.03 18.66 -15.75
N ALA A 343 -3.18 18.48 -16.39
CA ALA A 343 -3.73 19.37 -17.43
C ALA A 343 -5.22 19.09 -17.63
N SER A 344 -5.87 19.70 -18.62
CA SER A 344 -7.31 19.50 -18.92
C SER A 344 -7.69 18.06 -19.30
N ASN A 345 -6.79 17.29 -19.89
CA ASN A 345 -6.95 15.85 -20.13
C ASN A 345 -5.95 15.00 -19.33
N GLY A 346 -5.28 15.61 -18.34
CA GLY A 346 -4.17 14.99 -17.62
C GLY A 346 -3.01 14.49 -18.49
N GLY A 347 -1.98 13.97 -17.83
CA GLY A 347 -0.83 13.32 -18.46
C GLY A 347 -0.48 12.02 -17.75
N SER A 348 0.56 11.33 -18.20
CA SER A 348 1.01 10.04 -17.63
C SER A 348 2.38 10.14 -16.95
N ILE A 349 2.59 9.36 -15.90
CA ILE A 349 3.89 9.17 -15.25
C ILE A 349 4.25 7.69 -15.35
N ALA A 350 5.47 7.36 -15.80
CA ALA A 350 5.98 6.00 -15.81
C ALA A 350 7.39 5.92 -15.21
N ILE A 351 7.62 4.97 -14.32
CA ILE A 351 8.94 4.68 -13.76
C ILE A 351 9.23 3.19 -13.92
N ASN A 352 10.32 2.86 -14.60
CA ASN A 352 10.83 1.50 -14.77
C ASN A 352 12.22 1.38 -14.13
N ALA A 353 12.34 0.57 -13.09
CA ALA A 353 13.56 0.43 -12.32
C ALA A 353 13.86 -1.02 -11.94
N ARG A 354 15.08 -1.27 -11.47
CA ARG A 354 15.35 -2.44 -10.63
C ARG A 354 14.83 -2.18 -9.22
N SER A 355 15.38 -1.19 -8.52
CA SER A 355 14.84 -0.68 -7.25
C SER A 355 14.39 0.78 -7.41
N LEU A 356 13.25 1.13 -6.83
CA LEU A 356 12.70 2.49 -6.79
C LEU A 356 12.59 2.97 -5.34
N LYS A 357 13.24 4.09 -5.01
CA LYS A 357 13.10 4.75 -3.71
C LYS A 357 12.52 6.15 -3.89
N ILE A 358 11.44 6.45 -3.17
CA ILE A 358 10.79 7.76 -3.16
C ILE A 358 10.72 8.24 -1.70
N SER A 359 11.35 9.38 -1.42
CA SER A 359 11.41 9.99 -0.09
C SER A 359 11.12 11.48 -0.18
N ASP A 360 10.28 11.99 0.71
CA ASP A 360 9.97 13.42 0.81
C ASP A 360 9.57 14.04 -0.55
N SER A 361 8.84 13.34 -1.40
CA SER A 361 8.62 13.70 -2.82
C SER A 361 7.15 13.62 -3.27
N ARG A 362 6.83 14.21 -4.43
CA ARG A 362 5.46 14.24 -4.98
C ARG A 362 5.39 13.82 -6.45
N LEU A 363 4.43 12.95 -6.80
CA LEU A 363 4.08 12.60 -8.17
C LEU A 363 2.61 12.99 -8.40
N ASN A 364 2.37 13.95 -9.29
CA ASN A 364 1.04 14.51 -9.55
C ASN A 364 0.60 14.22 -11.00
N ALA A 365 -0.35 13.32 -11.16
CA ALA A 365 -1.15 13.14 -12.37
C ALA A 365 -2.61 13.59 -12.11
N GLY A 366 -3.46 13.50 -13.12
CA GLY A 366 -4.87 13.88 -13.01
C GLY A 366 -5.26 15.14 -13.79
N ILE A 367 -6.44 15.67 -13.50
CA ILE A 367 -7.03 16.84 -14.17
C ILE A 367 -6.87 18.06 -13.27
N GLY A 368 -6.17 19.10 -13.76
CA GLY A 368 -5.85 20.30 -12.98
C GLY A 368 -7.07 21.14 -12.58
N GLN A 369 -6.93 21.96 -11.54
CA GLN A 369 -8.02 22.74 -10.93
C GLN A 369 -8.78 23.59 -11.96
N GLY A 370 -10.11 23.48 -11.98
CA GLY A 370 -10.98 24.21 -12.91
C GLY A 370 -10.80 23.84 -14.40
N LEU A 371 -10.09 22.76 -14.72
CA LEU A 371 -9.85 22.31 -16.10
C LEU A 371 -10.70 21.10 -16.49
N GLY A 372 -10.71 20.81 -17.80
CA GLY A 372 -11.30 19.60 -18.34
C GLY A 372 -12.77 19.73 -18.76
N THR A 373 -13.35 18.59 -19.15
CA THR A 373 -14.71 18.46 -19.71
C THR A 373 -15.26 17.07 -19.38
N ASN A 374 -16.54 16.81 -19.63
CA ASN A 374 -17.14 15.47 -19.47
C ASN A 374 -16.45 14.36 -20.28
N ASN A 375 -15.68 14.72 -21.32
CA ASN A 375 -14.92 13.78 -22.16
C ASN A 375 -13.44 13.66 -21.75
N SER A 376 -13.00 14.45 -20.78
CA SER A 376 -11.62 14.46 -20.31
C SER A 376 -11.33 13.23 -19.44
N HIS A 377 -10.17 12.62 -19.64
CA HIS A 377 -9.72 11.46 -18.90
C HIS A 377 -8.21 11.52 -18.72
N ALA A 378 -7.75 11.54 -17.48
CA ALA A 378 -6.32 11.63 -17.16
C ALA A 378 -5.57 10.34 -17.50
N GLY A 379 -4.26 10.49 -17.77
CA GLY A 379 -3.36 9.35 -17.94
C GLY A 379 -2.99 8.67 -16.62
N ASP A 380 -2.32 7.53 -16.73
CA ASP A 380 -2.00 6.67 -15.60
C ASP A 380 -0.68 7.04 -14.91
N VAL A 381 -0.55 6.64 -13.63
CA VAL A 381 0.74 6.57 -12.92
C VAL A 381 1.17 5.11 -12.83
N VAL A 382 2.33 4.77 -13.40
CA VAL A 382 2.86 3.41 -13.46
C VAL A 382 4.23 3.34 -12.79
N LEU A 383 4.32 2.59 -11.69
CA LEU A 383 5.56 2.32 -10.95
C LEU A 383 5.91 0.83 -11.09
N ASN A 384 6.99 0.53 -11.81
CA ASN A 384 7.40 -0.83 -12.14
C ASN A 384 8.85 -1.06 -11.70
N ALA A 385 9.03 -1.91 -10.69
CA ALA A 385 10.32 -2.36 -10.18
C ALA A 385 10.50 -3.87 -10.38
N THR A 386 11.71 -4.33 -10.68
CA THR A 386 12.02 -5.79 -10.68
C THR A 386 12.44 -6.31 -9.30
N ASP A 387 12.90 -5.42 -8.42
CA ASP A 387 13.18 -5.64 -7.00
C ASP A 387 12.18 -4.81 -6.16
N ASP A 388 12.67 -3.94 -5.29
CA ASP A 388 11.91 -3.32 -4.22
C ASP A 388 11.44 -1.89 -4.56
N ILE A 389 10.24 -1.54 -4.09
CA ILE A 389 9.72 -0.17 -4.06
C ILE A 389 9.62 0.28 -2.60
N GLU A 390 10.31 1.36 -2.25
CA GLU A 390 10.30 1.95 -0.91
C GLU A 390 9.84 3.41 -0.98
N ILE A 391 8.77 3.74 -0.25
CA ILE A 391 8.13 5.05 -0.28
C ILE A 391 7.97 5.58 1.15
N SER A 392 8.41 6.83 1.39
CA SER A 392 8.32 7.47 2.70
C SER A 392 8.04 8.99 2.60
N ARG A 393 7.19 9.54 3.48
CA ARG A 393 6.83 10.99 3.52
C ARG A 393 6.51 11.58 2.12
N SER A 394 5.88 10.78 1.27
CA SER A 394 5.69 11.07 -0.15
C SER A 394 4.27 10.80 -0.58
N SER A 395 3.77 11.62 -1.51
CA SER A 395 2.41 11.49 -2.07
C SER A 395 2.48 11.16 -3.56
N ILE A 396 1.72 10.14 -3.98
CA ILE A 396 1.53 9.75 -5.37
C ILE A 396 0.05 9.91 -5.67
N SER A 397 -0.28 10.90 -6.50
CA SER A 397 -1.65 11.35 -6.74
C SER A 397 -2.05 11.23 -8.21
N ASN A 398 -3.28 10.75 -8.45
CA ASN A 398 -3.99 10.89 -9.71
C ASN A 398 -5.39 11.45 -9.41
N ALA A 399 -5.53 12.78 -9.46
CA ALA A 399 -6.70 13.49 -8.92
C ALA A 399 -7.51 14.25 -9.98
N VAL A 400 -8.83 14.22 -9.89
CA VAL A 400 -9.70 15.26 -10.49
C VAL A 400 -9.77 16.39 -9.48
N GLU A 401 -9.00 17.46 -9.69
CA GLU A 401 -8.86 18.57 -8.74
C GLU A 401 -10.19 19.34 -8.54
N SER A 402 -10.21 20.27 -7.56
CA SER A 402 -11.39 21.11 -7.32
C SER A 402 -11.82 21.86 -8.59
N GLU A 403 -13.13 21.99 -8.79
CA GLU A 403 -13.77 22.62 -9.97
C GLU A 403 -13.46 21.94 -11.33
N ALA A 404 -12.59 20.91 -11.37
CA ALA A 404 -12.24 20.21 -12.59
C ALA A 404 -13.36 19.25 -13.05
N VAL A 405 -13.35 18.89 -14.33
CA VAL A 405 -14.33 17.97 -14.94
C VAL A 405 -13.63 16.92 -15.79
N GLY A 406 -13.97 15.65 -15.57
CA GLY A 406 -13.43 14.48 -16.28
C GLY A 406 -13.06 13.35 -15.31
N ASN A 407 -12.61 12.21 -15.83
CA ASN A 407 -12.30 11.02 -15.01
C ASN A 407 -10.80 10.91 -14.73
N SER A 408 -10.42 10.56 -13.49
CA SER A 408 -9.01 10.28 -13.15
C SER A 408 -8.51 8.99 -13.83
N GLY A 409 -7.19 8.89 -14.02
CA GLY A 409 -6.50 7.70 -14.52
C GLY A 409 -6.15 6.73 -13.38
N GLY A 410 -5.65 5.55 -13.72
CA GLY A 410 -5.26 4.54 -12.74
C GLY A 410 -3.92 4.82 -12.06
N ILE A 411 -3.67 4.07 -10.98
CA ILE A 411 -2.34 3.92 -10.37
C ILE A 411 -1.97 2.43 -10.35
N PHE A 412 -0.84 2.11 -10.97
CA PHE A 412 -0.35 0.74 -11.13
C PHE A 412 1.01 0.59 -10.46
N ILE A 413 1.12 -0.31 -9.49
CA ILE A 413 2.38 -0.60 -8.78
C ILE A 413 2.74 -2.07 -9.00
N LYS A 414 3.95 -2.32 -9.52
CA LYS A 414 4.51 -3.66 -9.65
C LYS A 414 5.91 -3.73 -9.04
N ALA A 415 6.16 -4.74 -8.21
CA ALA A 415 7.44 -4.95 -7.54
C ALA A 415 7.67 -6.42 -7.16
N ARG A 416 8.88 -6.75 -6.70
CA ARG A 416 9.11 -7.92 -5.84
C ARG A 416 8.64 -7.63 -4.42
N SER A 417 8.99 -6.48 -3.83
CA SER A 417 8.46 -6.04 -2.53
C SER A 417 8.05 -4.55 -2.52
N LEU A 418 7.11 -4.19 -1.64
CA LEU A 418 6.61 -2.82 -1.50
C LEU A 418 6.59 -2.41 -0.02
N THR A 419 7.20 -1.26 0.30
CA THR A 419 7.13 -0.65 1.63
C THR A 419 6.61 0.79 1.53
N LEU A 420 5.54 1.10 2.27
CA LEU A 420 4.97 2.44 2.43
C LEU A 420 5.10 2.85 3.91
N SER A 421 5.59 4.07 4.19
CA SER A 421 5.87 4.49 5.57
C SER A 421 5.77 6.00 5.81
N ASN A 422 5.66 6.41 7.07
CA ASN A 422 5.86 7.80 7.52
C ASN A 422 4.97 8.84 6.80
N GLY A 423 3.64 8.68 6.84
CA GLY A 423 2.70 9.60 6.19
C GLY A 423 2.81 9.58 4.66
N THR A 424 2.93 8.39 4.09
CA THR A 424 2.93 8.20 2.63
C THR A 424 1.54 7.84 2.12
N GLU A 425 1.13 8.52 1.05
CA GLU A 425 -0.17 8.33 0.43
C GLU A 425 -0.02 7.87 -1.03
N VAL A 426 -0.82 6.89 -1.44
CA VAL A 426 -1.05 6.54 -2.84
C VAL A 426 -2.54 6.79 -3.13
N VAL A 427 -2.86 7.85 -3.87
CA VAL A 427 -4.21 8.44 -3.93
C VAL A 427 -4.73 8.53 -5.36
N ALA A 428 -5.90 7.94 -5.62
CA ALA A 428 -6.69 8.23 -6.81
C ALA A 428 -8.00 8.89 -6.36
N SER A 429 -8.22 10.17 -6.66
CA SER A 429 -9.32 10.94 -6.02
C SER A 429 -10.09 11.83 -6.98
N THR A 430 -11.27 12.29 -6.52
CA THR A 430 -12.07 13.31 -7.19
C THR A 430 -12.61 14.33 -6.20
N PHE A 431 -12.19 15.58 -6.38
CA PHE A 431 -12.67 16.79 -5.69
C PHE A 431 -13.67 17.57 -6.57
N GLY A 432 -13.53 17.42 -7.90
CA GLY A 432 -14.40 18.00 -8.93
C GLY A 432 -15.48 17.02 -9.43
N GLN A 433 -15.73 16.99 -10.74
CA GLN A 433 -16.78 16.17 -11.36
C GLN A 433 -16.21 15.08 -12.27
N GLY A 434 -16.42 13.82 -11.90
CA GLY A 434 -16.03 12.62 -12.62
C GLY A 434 -15.47 11.55 -11.67
N ASN A 435 -15.28 10.34 -12.18
CA ASN A 435 -14.90 9.20 -11.34
C ASN A 435 -13.41 9.24 -10.95
N ALA A 436 -13.11 8.72 -9.75
CA ALA A 436 -11.75 8.45 -9.33
C ALA A 436 -11.19 7.20 -10.05
N GLY A 437 -9.87 7.11 -10.15
CA GLY A 437 -9.18 5.97 -10.77
C GLY A 437 -9.09 4.75 -9.86
N ASN A 438 -8.89 3.59 -10.48
CA ASN A 438 -8.59 2.34 -9.78
C ASN A 438 -7.11 2.30 -9.36
N ILE A 439 -6.81 1.56 -8.29
CA ILE A 439 -5.44 1.32 -7.84
C ILE A 439 -5.16 -0.19 -7.87
N SER A 440 -4.16 -0.61 -8.64
CA SER A 440 -3.79 -2.02 -8.82
C SER A 440 -2.34 -2.27 -8.40
N ILE A 441 -2.14 -3.18 -7.44
CA ILE A 441 -0.84 -3.48 -6.84
C ILE A 441 -0.51 -4.97 -7.01
N TRP A 442 0.63 -5.25 -7.63
CA TRP A 442 1.11 -6.60 -7.92
C TRP A 442 2.52 -6.78 -7.36
N VAL A 443 2.64 -7.47 -6.23
CA VAL A 443 3.90 -7.58 -5.50
C VAL A 443 4.23 -9.05 -5.23
N ASP A 444 5.30 -9.57 -5.84
CA ASP A 444 5.56 -11.03 -5.83
C ASP A 444 5.85 -11.60 -4.42
N ASP A 445 6.37 -10.77 -3.51
CA ASP A 445 6.76 -11.13 -2.15
C ASP A 445 5.88 -10.43 -1.10
N PHE A 446 6.40 -9.40 -0.41
CA PHE A 446 5.68 -8.75 0.71
C PHE A 446 5.29 -7.30 0.44
N ILE A 447 4.16 -6.90 1.02
CA ILE A 447 3.71 -5.51 1.14
C ILE A 447 3.69 -5.16 2.64
N SER A 448 4.37 -4.06 3.00
CA SER A 448 4.38 -3.52 4.36
C SER A 448 3.95 -2.05 4.35
N ILE A 449 2.88 -1.72 5.06
CA ILE A 449 2.35 -0.36 5.20
C ILE A 449 2.37 -0.02 6.70
N VAL A 450 3.16 0.98 7.08
CA VAL A 450 3.48 1.27 8.49
C VAL A 450 3.27 2.76 8.77
N ASN A 451 2.23 3.10 9.53
CA ASN A 451 1.97 4.49 9.89
C ASN A 451 2.75 4.96 11.13
N GLN A 452 4.07 4.87 11.03
CA GLN A 452 4.97 5.55 11.98
C GLN A 452 4.93 7.05 11.72
N THR A 453 4.06 7.79 12.42
CA THR A 453 4.21 9.23 12.57
C THR A 453 5.50 9.50 13.36
N PRO A 454 6.54 10.13 12.78
CA PRO A 454 7.69 10.54 13.58
C PRO A 454 7.19 11.56 14.60
N GLU A 455 7.63 11.48 15.86
CA GLU A 455 7.09 12.33 16.95
C GLU A 455 7.19 13.84 16.65
N TRP A 456 8.03 14.27 15.71
CA TRP A 456 8.37 15.67 15.41
C TRP A 456 8.16 16.05 13.93
N VAL A 457 6.91 16.09 13.41
CA VAL A 457 6.62 16.68 12.06
C VAL A 457 5.31 17.49 12.05
N GLU A 458 5.35 18.74 12.50
CA GLU A 458 4.33 19.78 12.21
C GLU A 458 4.78 20.63 11.00
N ILE A 459 4.97 20.03 9.81
CA ILE A 459 5.66 20.73 8.69
C ILE A 459 4.84 20.80 7.38
N PHE A 460 3.73 20.06 7.24
CA PHE A 460 2.90 20.10 6.01
C PHE A 460 1.42 20.46 6.20
N SER A 461 0.98 20.84 7.39
CA SER A 461 -0.36 21.40 7.65
C SER A 461 -0.50 22.86 7.19
N SER A 462 0.08 23.25 6.04
CA SER A 462 -0.08 24.59 5.46
C SER A 462 -1.35 24.69 4.61
N TYR A 463 -2.50 24.28 5.17
CA TYR A 463 -3.80 24.79 4.77
C TYR A 463 -4.18 25.88 5.79
N PRO A 464 -4.61 27.08 5.36
CA PRO A 464 -5.05 28.10 6.30
C PRO A 464 -6.23 27.60 7.14
N GLU A 465 -6.05 27.56 8.45
CA GLU A 465 -7.08 27.23 9.41
C GLU A 465 -8.13 28.37 9.45
N ASP A 466 -9.39 28.06 9.10
CA ASP A 466 -10.54 28.96 9.25
C ASP A 466 -11.52 28.29 10.23
N GLU A 467 -11.44 28.68 11.51
CA GLU A 467 -11.99 27.99 12.70
C GLU A 467 -13.55 28.03 12.81
N THR A 468 -14.30 27.83 11.72
CA THR A 468 -15.75 28.11 11.71
C THR A 468 -16.68 26.96 11.26
N SER A 469 -16.26 25.67 11.29
CA SER A 469 -17.18 24.54 11.05
C SER A 469 -16.90 23.25 11.87
N PRO A 470 -17.35 23.20 13.15
CA PRO A 470 -16.95 22.18 14.14
C PRO A 470 -17.62 20.80 13.98
N SER A 471 -17.82 20.32 12.75
CA SER A 471 -18.33 18.96 12.46
C SER A 471 -17.96 18.39 11.08
N THR A 472 -17.04 19.01 10.33
CA THR A 472 -16.50 18.39 9.09
C THR A 472 -14.97 18.27 9.05
N GLU A 473 -14.26 18.93 9.96
CA GLU A 473 -12.79 19.00 9.94
C GLU A 473 -12.11 17.64 10.17
N ALA A 474 -12.72 16.76 10.98
CA ALA A 474 -12.19 15.44 11.31
C ALA A 474 -12.07 14.47 10.11
N ALA A 475 -12.86 14.66 9.04
CA ALA A 475 -12.80 13.79 7.86
C ALA A 475 -11.64 14.19 6.92
N ILE A 476 -11.48 15.47 6.64
CA ILE A 476 -10.43 15.97 5.74
C ILE A 476 -9.04 15.78 6.37
N ALA A 477 -8.95 15.82 7.71
CA ALA A 477 -7.74 15.48 8.46
C ALA A 477 -7.32 13.98 8.39
N ARG A 478 -8.16 13.05 7.90
CA ARG A 478 -7.80 11.61 7.87
C ARG A 478 -6.64 11.26 6.93
N LEU A 479 -6.44 12.03 5.85
CA LEU A 479 -5.47 11.67 4.80
C LEU A 479 -4.04 12.04 5.21
N GLY A 480 -3.80 13.31 5.54
CA GLY A 480 -2.46 13.83 5.87
C GLY A 480 -1.79 13.27 7.14
N ASP A 481 -2.49 12.42 7.90
CA ASP A 481 -2.02 11.75 9.12
C ASP A 481 -1.90 10.23 8.99
N SER A 482 -2.29 9.67 7.84
CA SER A 482 -2.36 8.23 7.59
C SER A 482 -1.30 7.80 6.58
N THR A 483 -0.79 6.57 6.71
CA THR A 483 0.04 5.95 5.67
C THR A 483 -0.83 4.91 4.99
N GLY A 484 -1.05 5.05 3.69
CA GLY A 484 -2.07 4.22 3.05
C GLY A 484 -2.25 4.37 1.55
N ILE A 485 -3.25 3.63 1.08
CA ILE A 485 -3.70 3.58 -0.33
C ILE A 485 -5.17 3.98 -0.34
N PHE A 486 -5.50 5.04 -1.09
CA PHE A 486 -6.78 5.73 -1.00
C PHE A 486 -7.42 5.91 -2.37
N SER A 487 -8.66 5.46 -2.54
CA SER A 487 -9.49 5.85 -3.68
C SER A 487 -10.71 6.63 -3.18
N THR A 488 -10.82 7.92 -3.49
CA THR A 488 -11.78 8.81 -2.79
C THR A 488 -12.64 9.70 -3.67
N VAL A 489 -13.88 9.92 -3.24
CA VAL A 489 -14.77 10.99 -3.70
C VAL A 489 -14.93 11.97 -2.54
N GLU A 490 -14.31 13.14 -2.65
CA GLU A 490 -14.25 14.12 -1.56
C GLU A 490 -15.56 14.90 -1.39
N LYS A 491 -15.71 15.67 -0.30
CA LYS A 491 -17.00 16.26 0.13
C LYS A 491 -17.73 17.06 -0.97
N THR A 492 -17.00 17.75 -1.84
CA THR A 492 -17.53 18.51 -2.98
C THR A 492 -17.58 17.71 -4.28
N GLY A 493 -16.94 16.54 -4.31
CA GLY A 493 -16.77 15.70 -5.50
C GLY A 493 -18.08 15.06 -5.96
N VAL A 494 -18.19 14.85 -7.27
CA VAL A 494 -19.33 14.16 -7.91
C VAL A 494 -18.79 13.08 -8.83
N GLY A 495 -18.93 11.81 -8.45
CA GLY A 495 -18.39 10.66 -9.17
C GLY A 495 -18.34 9.42 -8.30
N HIS A 496 -17.93 8.29 -8.85
CA HIS A 496 -17.70 7.06 -8.07
C HIS A 496 -16.22 6.95 -7.65
N ALA A 497 -15.97 6.39 -6.46
CA ALA A 497 -14.62 5.99 -6.07
C ALA A 497 -14.20 4.75 -6.87
N GLY A 498 -12.90 4.61 -7.11
CA GLY A 498 -12.33 3.47 -7.82
C GLY A 498 -12.18 2.23 -6.94
N ASP A 499 -12.04 1.09 -7.60
CA ASP A 499 -11.70 -0.18 -6.97
C ASP A 499 -10.20 -0.21 -6.61
N ILE A 500 -9.87 -0.86 -5.49
CA ILE A 500 -8.50 -1.14 -5.06
C ILE A 500 -8.27 -2.65 -5.15
N GLU A 501 -7.24 -3.08 -5.86
CA GLU A 501 -6.91 -4.48 -6.09
C GLU A 501 -5.44 -4.76 -5.75
N ILE A 502 -5.21 -5.75 -4.88
CA ILE A 502 -3.88 -6.06 -4.33
C ILE A 502 -3.61 -7.56 -4.42
N TYR A 503 -2.47 -7.91 -5.03
CA TYR A 503 -1.92 -9.25 -5.08
C TYR A 503 -0.57 -9.31 -4.37
N SER A 504 -0.41 -10.25 -3.44
CA SER A 504 0.89 -10.49 -2.78
C SER A 504 1.11 -11.94 -2.30
N ARG A 505 2.30 -12.22 -1.75
CA ARG A 505 2.50 -13.40 -0.88
C ARG A 505 2.05 -13.08 0.55
N THR A 506 2.52 -11.95 1.09
CA THR A 506 2.12 -11.46 2.43
C THR A 506 1.80 -9.97 2.42
N LEU A 507 0.75 -9.55 3.13
CA LEU A 507 0.38 -8.15 3.35
C LEU A 507 0.35 -7.83 4.86
N SER A 508 0.95 -6.71 5.26
CA SER A 508 0.95 -6.24 6.64
C SER A 508 0.64 -4.74 6.74
N LEU A 509 -0.37 -4.38 7.55
CA LEU A 509 -0.70 -3.00 7.91
C LEU A 509 -0.52 -2.82 9.43
N SER A 510 0.28 -1.84 9.85
CA SER A 510 0.47 -1.52 11.27
C SER A 510 0.33 -0.04 11.61
N ASP A 511 0.09 0.21 12.91
CA ASP A 511 0.17 1.53 13.55
C ASP A 511 -0.85 2.56 13.02
N GLY A 512 -2.00 2.07 12.53
CA GLY A 512 -3.06 2.88 11.91
C GLY A 512 -2.84 3.14 10.42
N ALA A 513 -2.16 2.24 9.72
CA ALA A 513 -2.07 2.24 8.27
C ALA A 513 -3.38 1.75 7.61
N GLU A 514 -3.81 2.40 6.53
CA GLU A 514 -5.13 2.17 5.92
C GLU A 514 -5.04 1.78 4.42
N ILE A 515 -5.94 0.91 3.98
CA ILE A 515 -6.31 0.77 2.55
C ILE A 515 -7.79 1.12 2.45
N GLN A 516 -8.14 2.18 1.74
CA GLN A 516 -9.45 2.79 1.86
C GLN A 516 -10.07 3.20 0.53
N SER A 517 -11.31 2.77 0.29
CA SER A 517 -12.17 3.34 -0.76
C SER A 517 -13.31 4.12 -0.10
N LEU A 518 -13.37 5.43 -0.33
CA LEU A 518 -14.18 6.35 0.47
C LEU A 518 -15.05 7.23 -0.40
N THR A 519 -16.29 7.45 0.02
CA THR A 519 -17.15 8.47 -0.59
C THR A 519 -17.72 9.39 0.49
N ARG A 520 -17.38 10.67 0.38
CA ARG A 520 -17.92 11.80 1.17
C ARG A 520 -18.86 12.66 0.32
N GLY A 521 -18.53 12.83 -0.96
CA GLY A 521 -19.35 13.55 -1.94
C GLY A 521 -20.43 12.69 -2.61
N ASN A 522 -20.92 13.15 -3.76
CA ASN A 522 -22.01 12.49 -4.48
C ASN A 522 -21.48 11.31 -5.31
N GLY A 523 -21.60 10.10 -4.78
CA GLY A 523 -20.94 8.93 -5.34
C GLY A 523 -21.33 7.58 -4.72
N LYS A 524 -20.69 6.53 -5.22
CA LYS A 524 -20.63 5.20 -4.58
C LYS A 524 -19.17 4.96 -4.18
N ALA A 525 -18.96 4.27 -3.06
CA ALA A 525 -17.63 3.77 -2.74
C ALA A 525 -17.25 2.60 -3.67
N GLY A 526 -15.95 2.44 -3.91
CA GLY A 526 -15.40 1.35 -4.69
C GLY A 526 -15.10 0.12 -3.82
N ASN A 527 -14.81 -0.99 -4.47
CA ASN A 527 -14.55 -2.27 -3.84
C ASN A 527 -13.07 -2.42 -3.49
N ILE A 528 -12.77 -3.18 -2.43
CA ILE A 528 -11.40 -3.55 -2.06
C ILE A 528 -11.25 -5.06 -2.26
N ARG A 529 -10.29 -5.49 -3.08
CA ARG A 529 -9.98 -6.91 -3.32
C ARG A 529 -8.52 -7.19 -2.96
N VAL A 530 -8.30 -8.09 -2.02
CA VAL A 530 -6.97 -8.50 -1.55
C VAL A 530 -6.82 -10.00 -1.72
N ASN A 531 -5.79 -10.41 -2.46
CA ASN A 531 -5.40 -11.80 -2.65
C ASN A 531 -3.93 -11.97 -2.23
N SER A 532 -3.70 -12.52 -1.04
CA SER A 532 -2.36 -12.70 -0.48
C SER A 532 -2.12 -14.18 -0.20
N THR A 533 -1.23 -14.83 -0.95
CA THR A 533 -1.19 -16.32 -0.97
C THR A 533 -0.86 -16.98 0.36
N GLU A 534 -0.13 -16.31 1.25
CA GLU A 534 0.21 -16.83 2.59
C GLU A 534 -0.55 -16.12 3.73
N SER A 535 -0.45 -14.79 3.86
CA SER A 535 -1.10 -14.10 4.99
C SER A 535 -1.45 -12.63 4.77
N VAL A 536 -2.47 -12.17 5.50
CA VAL A 536 -2.83 -10.78 5.72
C VAL A 536 -2.81 -10.51 7.23
N ASN A 537 -2.04 -9.51 7.66
CA ASN A 537 -1.88 -9.16 9.07
C ASN A 537 -2.23 -7.68 9.29
N LEU A 538 -3.28 -7.40 10.06
CA LEU A 538 -3.75 -6.07 10.41
C LEU A 538 -3.56 -5.86 11.92
N LEU A 539 -2.75 -4.86 12.29
CA LEU A 539 -2.27 -4.68 13.65
C LEU A 539 -2.42 -3.23 14.12
N GLY A 540 -3.10 -3.05 15.26
CA GLY A 540 -3.01 -1.81 16.03
C GLY A 540 -3.82 -0.65 15.48
N VAL A 541 -3.50 0.52 16.04
CA VAL A 541 -4.14 1.82 15.83
C VAL A 541 -3.06 2.90 15.84
N SER A 542 -3.28 4.05 15.20
CA SER A 542 -2.36 5.18 15.25
C SER A 542 -2.43 5.92 16.58
N THR A 543 -1.44 6.79 16.80
CA THR A 543 -1.42 7.78 17.88
C THR A 543 -2.63 8.72 17.86
N LYS A 544 -3.25 8.93 16.69
CA LYS A 544 -4.49 9.71 16.48
C LYS A 544 -5.76 8.84 16.51
N GLY A 545 -5.63 7.57 16.88
CA GLY A 545 -6.74 6.66 17.12
C GLY A 545 -7.37 6.00 15.88
N PHE A 546 -6.86 6.26 14.67
CA PHE A 546 -7.26 5.55 13.44
C PHE A 546 -6.89 4.06 13.53
N SER A 547 -7.72 3.17 13.01
CA SER A 547 -7.47 1.73 13.07
C SER A 547 -6.68 1.25 11.85
N SER A 548 -5.69 0.38 12.03
CA SER A 548 -5.10 -0.31 10.87
C SER A 548 -6.18 -1.16 10.20
N GLY A 549 -6.34 -1.07 8.88
CA GLY A 549 -7.43 -1.82 8.25
C GLY A 549 -7.69 -1.59 6.78
N PHE A 550 -8.63 -2.38 6.25
CA PHE A 550 -9.26 -2.09 4.95
C PHE A 550 -10.64 -1.48 5.21
N ILE A 551 -10.92 -0.33 4.58
CA ILE A 551 -12.11 0.48 4.85
C ILE A 551 -12.79 0.86 3.53
N SER A 552 -13.95 0.25 3.24
CA SER A 552 -14.86 0.76 2.21
C SER A 552 -16.03 1.45 2.91
N SER A 553 -16.20 2.76 2.74
CA SER A 553 -17.33 3.44 3.40
C SER A 553 -17.93 4.61 2.62
N THR A 554 -19.23 4.81 2.87
CA THR A 554 -19.98 6.00 2.51
C THR A 554 -20.23 6.83 3.77
N GLU A 555 -19.69 8.05 3.78
CA GLU A 555 -19.77 8.98 4.91
C GLU A 555 -20.99 9.91 4.78
N LEU A 556 -21.19 10.80 5.75
CA LEU A 556 -22.29 11.77 5.73
C LEU A 556 -22.20 12.69 4.50
N GLY A 557 -23.27 12.75 3.72
CA GLY A 557 -23.31 13.44 2.41
C GLY A 557 -23.29 12.50 1.21
N ALA A 558 -22.82 11.26 1.38
CA ALA A 558 -22.80 10.28 0.30
C ALA A 558 -24.20 9.87 -0.17
N THR A 559 -24.36 9.75 -1.49
CA THR A 559 -25.65 9.52 -2.17
C THR A 559 -25.84 8.09 -2.69
N GLY A 560 -24.76 7.32 -2.81
CA GLY A 560 -24.74 5.94 -3.30
C GLY A 560 -24.41 4.91 -2.21
N LEU A 561 -24.24 3.66 -2.65
CA LEU A 561 -24.00 2.50 -1.79
C LEU A 561 -22.51 2.42 -1.37
N GLY A 562 -22.26 1.74 -0.24
CA GLY A 562 -20.93 1.26 0.12
C GLY A 562 -20.41 0.20 -0.87
N GLY A 563 -19.09 0.08 -0.98
CA GLY A 563 -18.43 -0.93 -1.80
C GLY A 563 -18.11 -2.19 -1.01
N ASP A 564 -18.01 -3.33 -1.70
CA ASP A 564 -17.73 -4.61 -1.05
C ASP A 564 -16.22 -4.77 -0.74
N ILE A 565 -15.88 -5.57 0.28
CA ILE A 565 -14.50 -5.99 0.55
C ILE A 565 -14.38 -7.50 0.42
N THR A 566 -13.40 -7.97 -0.37
CA THR A 566 -13.08 -9.38 -0.53
C THR A 566 -11.62 -9.64 -0.15
N VAL A 567 -11.39 -10.57 0.78
CA VAL A 567 -10.05 -11.02 1.19
C VAL A 567 -9.92 -12.51 0.96
N THR A 568 -8.87 -12.92 0.25
CA THR A 568 -8.49 -14.32 0.03
C THR A 568 -7.04 -14.52 0.49
N THR A 569 -6.79 -15.35 1.50
CA THR A 569 -5.44 -15.57 2.04
C THR A 569 -5.31 -16.81 2.92
N GLY A 570 -4.13 -17.45 3.03
CA GLY A 570 -3.93 -18.59 3.94
C GLY A 570 -4.27 -18.25 5.41
N ASP A 571 -3.63 -17.23 5.98
CA ASP A 571 -3.92 -16.74 7.33
C ASP A 571 -4.40 -15.27 7.33
N LEU A 572 -5.59 -15.00 7.85
CA LEU A 572 -6.03 -13.63 8.18
C LEU A 572 -5.92 -13.38 9.69
N ARG A 573 -5.12 -12.37 10.09
CA ARG A 573 -4.96 -11.93 11.47
C ARG A 573 -5.36 -10.46 11.60
N ILE A 574 -6.30 -10.17 12.50
CA ILE A 574 -6.73 -8.79 12.82
C ILE A 574 -6.65 -8.63 14.33
N SER A 575 -5.88 -7.65 14.81
CA SER A 575 -5.59 -7.54 16.25
C SER A 575 -5.36 -6.11 16.75
N ASN A 576 -5.50 -5.93 18.07
CA ASN A 576 -5.22 -4.67 18.78
C ASN A 576 -6.02 -3.47 18.24
N GLY A 577 -7.33 -3.64 18.00
CA GLY A 577 -8.20 -2.58 17.49
C GLY A 577 -8.22 -2.39 15.96
N ALA A 578 -7.46 -3.18 15.20
CA ALA A 578 -7.48 -3.20 13.73
C ALA A 578 -8.85 -3.67 13.17
N VAL A 579 -9.17 -3.29 11.92
CA VAL A 579 -10.51 -3.51 11.32
C VAL A 579 -10.50 -3.98 9.87
N LEU A 580 -11.57 -4.70 9.50
CA LEU A 580 -12.05 -4.88 8.13
C LEU A 580 -13.46 -4.29 8.07
N SER A 581 -13.67 -3.17 7.39
CA SER A 581 -14.85 -2.30 7.57
C SER A 581 -15.51 -1.91 6.24
N ALA A 582 -16.72 -2.43 5.98
CA ALA A 582 -17.55 -2.05 4.81
C ALA A 582 -18.78 -1.20 5.23
N ARG A 583 -18.60 -0.36 6.25
CA ARG A 583 -19.68 0.36 6.95
C ARG A 583 -20.38 1.43 6.10
N THR A 584 -21.53 1.90 6.59
CA THR A 584 -22.18 3.12 6.10
C THR A 584 -22.52 4.10 7.22
N ARG A 585 -22.27 5.39 6.98
CA ARG A 585 -22.75 6.54 7.76
C ARG A 585 -23.71 7.42 6.95
N SER A 586 -24.05 6.99 5.73
CA SER A 586 -25.03 7.65 4.85
C SER A 586 -26.41 7.01 4.99
N GLY A 587 -27.45 7.66 4.47
CA GLY A 587 -28.79 7.07 4.35
C GLY A 587 -28.92 6.01 3.24
N LYS A 588 -27.84 5.27 2.96
CA LYS A 588 -27.71 4.25 1.91
C LYS A 588 -26.99 3.02 2.48
N ASN A 589 -27.28 1.85 1.91
CA ASN A 589 -26.79 0.58 2.46
C ASN A 589 -25.26 0.47 2.39
N GLY A 590 -24.69 -0.19 3.40
CA GLY A 590 -23.27 -0.54 3.46
C GLY A 590 -22.90 -1.66 2.49
N GLY A 591 -21.59 -1.89 2.35
CA GLY A 591 -21.04 -2.98 1.55
C GLY A 591 -20.97 -4.29 2.30
N ASN A 592 -20.81 -5.40 1.57
CA ASN A 592 -20.61 -6.73 2.11
C ASN A 592 -19.12 -7.01 2.33
N ILE A 593 -18.82 -7.95 3.22
CA ILE A 593 -17.47 -8.48 3.41
C ILE A 593 -17.47 -9.97 3.11
N THR A 594 -16.55 -10.41 2.26
CA THR A 594 -16.27 -11.83 2.00
C THR A 594 -14.83 -12.15 2.37
N VAL A 595 -14.63 -13.16 3.22
CA VAL A 595 -13.31 -13.67 3.59
C VAL A 595 -13.23 -15.16 3.24
N ASN A 596 -12.21 -15.53 2.48
CA ASN A 596 -11.84 -16.91 2.20
C ASN A 596 -10.43 -17.16 2.75
N THR A 597 -10.29 -18.07 3.71
CA THR A 597 -9.01 -18.28 4.39
C THR A 597 -8.85 -19.71 4.89
N ASP A 598 -7.65 -20.09 5.37
CA ASP A 598 -7.47 -21.33 6.13
C ASP A 598 -7.70 -21.05 7.62
N THR A 599 -7.08 -20.00 8.17
CA THR A 599 -7.33 -19.56 9.57
C THR A 599 -7.65 -18.08 9.70
N LEU A 600 -8.71 -17.76 10.44
CA LEU A 600 -9.03 -16.40 10.90
C LEU A 600 -8.71 -16.26 12.39
N LYS A 601 -7.98 -15.20 12.75
CA LYS A 601 -7.76 -14.80 14.15
C LYS A 601 -8.13 -13.34 14.36
N LEU A 602 -9.15 -13.11 15.20
CA LEU A 602 -9.59 -11.80 15.68
C LEU A 602 -9.24 -11.68 17.16
N THR A 603 -8.24 -10.88 17.52
CA THR A 603 -7.77 -10.79 18.92
C THR A 603 -7.67 -9.36 19.45
N ASP A 604 -7.81 -9.20 20.76
CA ASP A 604 -7.56 -7.93 21.48
C ASP A 604 -8.26 -6.72 20.85
N GLY A 605 -9.51 -6.91 20.43
CA GLY A 605 -10.34 -5.89 19.78
C GLY A 605 -10.21 -5.78 18.27
N GLY A 606 -9.56 -6.74 17.57
CA GLY A 606 -9.64 -6.85 16.11
C GLY A 606 -11.04 -7.24 15.61
N GLN A 607 -11.54 -6.60 14.55
CA GLN A 607 -12.95 -6.69 14.11
C GLN A 607 -13.14 -6.86 12.59
N ILE A 608 -14.23 -7.51 12.20
CA ILE A 608 -14.80 -7.46 10.84
C ILE A 608 -16.20 -6.88 10.95
N LEU A 609 -16.50 -5.79 10.24
CA LEU A 609 -17.77 -5.06 10.42
C LEU A 609 -18.37 -4.45 9.14
N THR A 610 -19.69 -4.50 9.04
CA THR A 610 -20.51 -3.90 7.97
C THR A 610 -21.54 -2.91 8.51
N SER A 611 -21.38 -2.49 9.76
CA SER A 611 -22.40 -1.78 10.55
C SER A 611 -22.89 -0.48 9.91
N SER A 612 -24.18 -0.17 10.11
CA SER A 612 -24.80 1.10 9.71
C SER A 612 -24.99 2.04 10.90
N PHE A 613 -24.69 3.31 10.68
CA PHE A 613 -24.84 4.40 11.67
C PHE A 613 -25.94 5.40 11.30
N SER A 614 -26.75 5.12 10.26
CA SER A 614 -27.84 5.97 9.79
C SER A 614 -28.99 5.09 9.25
N SER A 615 -29.86 5.62 8.39
CA SER A 615 -31.03 4.91 7.85
C SER A 615 -30.74 3.86 6.75
N GLY A 616 -29.48 3.70 6.34
CA GLY A 616 -29.07 2.59 5.47
C GLY A 616 -29.07 1.24 6.21
N SER A 617 -29.31 0.13 5.52
CA SER A 617 -29.13 -1.21 6.10
C SER A 617 -27.64 -1.59 6.13
N ALA A 618 -27.26 -2.42 7.10
CA ALA A 618 -25.91 -3.00 7.17
C ALA A 618 -25.71 -4.07 6.08
N GLY A 619 -24.48 -4.22 5.58
CA GLY A 619 -24.13 -5.28 4.62
C GLY A 619 -23.90 -6.64 5.27
N ASN A 620 -23.71 -7.68 4.47
CA ASN A 620 -23.51 -9.05 4.98
C ASN A 620 -22.03 -9.39 5.18
N ILE A 621 -21.73 -10.26 6.14
CA ILE A 621 -20.40 -10.87 6.33
C ILE A 621 -20.47 -12.35 5.97
N THR A 622 -19.63 -12.79 5.03
CA THR A 622 -19.46 -14.21 4.67
C THR A 622 -18.01 -14.62 4.93
N LEU A 623 -17.82 -15.67 5.73
CA LEU A 623 -16.51 -16.16 6.14
C LEU A 623 -16.42 -17.66 5.85
N ASN A 624 -15.51 -18.05 4.95
CA ASN A 624 -15.14 -19.43 4.69
C ASN A 624 -13.72 -19.66 5.20
N ALA A 625 -13.56 -20.40 6.30
CA ALA A 625 -12.29 -20.84 6.83
C ALA A 625 -12.10 -22.35 6.55
N THR A 626 -11.02 -22.79 5.90
CA THR A 626 -10.83 -24.24 5.64
C THR A 626 -10.45 -25.03 6.90
N ASP A 627 -9.94 -24.34 7.93
CA ASP A 627 -9.62 -24.88 9.24
C ASP A 627 -10.34 -24.14 10.38
N SER A 628 -9.92 -22.93 10.77
CA SER A 628 -10.34 -22.39 12.07
C SER A 628 -10.68 -20.89 12.10
N VAL A 629 -11.65 -20.56 12.95
CA VAL A 629 -12.04 -19.19 13.31
C VAL A 629 -11.87 -19.03 14.82
N TYR A 630 -10.96 -18.14 15.22
CA TYR A 630 -10.66 -17.84 16.62
C TYR A 630 -10.94 -16.36 16.93
N ILE A 631 -11.81 -16.08 17.89
CA ILE A 631 -12.22 -14.73 18.28
C ILE A 631 -12.03 -14.57 19.79
N SER A 632 -11.17 -13.65 20.24
CA SER A 632 -10.85 -13.52 21.67
C SER A 632 -10.39 -12.13 22.12
N GLY A 633 -10.91 -11.66 23.25
CA GLY A 633 -10.44 -10.45 23.92
C GLY A 633 -11.09 -9.16 23.44
N SER A 634 -10.58 -8.05 23.94
CA SER A 634 -11.12 -6.71 23.68
C SER A 634 -10.04 -5.63 23.75
N ASP A 635 -10.17 -4.61 22.91
CA ASP A 635 -9.31 -3.43 22.91
C ASP A 635 -9.58 -2.59 24.17
N ARG A 636 -8.56 -2.52 25.02
CA ARG A 636 -8.60 -1.76 26.28
C ARG A 636 -8.52 -0.25 26.05
N THR A 637 -8.01 0.20 24.90
CA THR A 637 -7.84 1.61 24.54
C THR A 637 -9.12 2.24 23.99
N PHE A 638 -10.03 1.43 23.42
CA PHE A 638 -11.25 1.86 22.72
C PHE A 638 -12.00 3.00 23.43
N LYS A 639 -12.25 2.88 24.74
CA LYS A 639 -12.99 3.90 25.51
C LYS A 639 -12.23 5.22 25.62
N ALA A 640 -10.91 5.17 25.81
CA ALA A 640 -10.07 6.36 25.86
C ALA A 640 -9.99 7.03 24.49
N ARG A 641 -9.69 6.26 23.42
CA ARG A 641 -9.67 6.77 22.04
C ARG A 641 -10.99 7.41 21.62
N ARG A 642 -12.13 6.81 22.01
CA ARG A 642 -13.48 7.37 21.76
C ARG A 642 -13.77 8.65 22.53
N GLN A 643 -13.15 8.86 23.69
CA GLN A 643 -13.26 10.10 24.48
C GLN A 643 -12.35 11.20 23.93
N GLU A 644 -11.17 10.83 23.42
CA GLU A 644 -10.14 11.75 22.92
C GLU A 644 -10.39 12.20 21.49
N PHE A 645 -10.62 11.26 20.56
CA PHE A 645 -10.76 11.52 19.12
C PHE A 645 -12.20 11.44 18.60
N GLY A 646 -13.16 11.16 19.48
CA GLY A 646 -14.58 11.06 19.15
C GLY A 646 -14.96 9.78 18.38
N GLY A 647 -16.23 9.72 17.98
CA GLY A 647 -16.81 8.55 17.31
C GLY A 647 -16.63 8.48 15.81
N GLU A 648 -16.20 9.58 15.18
CA GLU A 648 -15.98 9.64 13.73
C GLU A 648 -14.63 9.05 13.33
N THR A 649 -13.61 9.29 14.15
CA THR A 649 -12.23 8.80 14.02
C THR A 649 -12.11 7.31 14.35
N VAL A 650 -12.65 6.87 15.49
CA VAL A 650 -12.53 5.47 15.93
C VAL A 650 -13.53 4.58 15.20
N ASP A 651 -13.00 3.68 14.36
CA ASP A 651 -13.81 2.89 13.43
C ASP A 651 -14.50 1.67 14.05
N ASN A 652 -14.09 1.25 15.24
CA ASN A 652 -14.56 0.04 15.91
C ASN A 652 -16.02 0.12 16.42
N ASP A 653 -16.79 -0.97 16.26
CA ASP A 653 -18.15 -1.13 16.80
C ASP A 653 -18.11 -1.72 18.22
N GLY A 654 -17.56 -0.95 19.15
CA GLY A 654 -17.27 -1.38 20.53
C GLY A 654 -15.84 -1.90 20.72
N SER A 655 -15.53 -2.36 21.93
CA SER A 655 -14.18 -2.84 22.29
C SER A 655 -13.89 -4.29 21.93
N ASN A 656 -14.91 -5.14 21.78
CA ASN A 656 -14.71 -6.60 21.68
C ASN A 656 -14.15 -7.02 20.32
N SER A 657 -13.37 -8.10 20.29
CA SER A 657 -13.08 -8.80 19.03
C SER A 657 -14.34 -9.49 18.51
N GLY A 658 -14.57 -9.43 17.19
CA GLY A 658 -15.76 -10.05 16.63
C GLY A 658 -16.15 -9.72 15.20
N LEU A 659 -17.28 -10.33 14.80
CA LEU A 659 -17.97 -10.12 13.52
C LEU A 659 -19.24 -9.30 13.77
N PHE A 660 -19.39 -8.14 13.11
CA PHE A 660 -20.43 -7.16 13.43
C PHE A 660 -21.18 -6.65 12.19
N ALA A 661 -22.44 -7.05 12.02
CA ALA A 661 -23.31 -6.57 10.94
C ALA A 661 -24.51 -5.80 11.51
N ARG A 662 -24.24 -4.80 12.35
CA ARG A 662 -25.22 -4.17 13.25
C ARG A 662 -25.83 -2.88 12.70
N VAL A 663 -26.95 -2.43 13.27
CA VAL A 663 -27.46 -1.05 13.10
C VAL A 663 -27.35 -0.30 14.42
N ARG A 664 -26.65 0.84 14.40
CA ARG A 664 -26.43 1.72 15.54
C ARG A 664 -27.18 3.05 15.48
N GLY A 665 -27.78 3.38 14.34
CA GLY A 665 -28.67 4.54 14.20
C GLY A 665 -29.97 4.40 15.00
N ASP A 666 -30.70 5.51 15.13
CA ASP A 666 -32.05 5.60 15.70
C ASP A 666 -33.15 5.30 14.67
N ALA A 667 -32.86 5.53 13.38
CA ALA A 667 -33.70 5.18 12.25
C ALA A 667 -33.94 3.66 12.14
N THR A 668 -35.14 3.28 11.69
CA THR A 668 -35.51 1.90 11.37
C THR A 668 -34.71 1.40 10.16
N ALA A 669 -33.70 0.57 10.40
CA ALA A 669 -32.92 -0.10 9.36
C ALA A 669 -32.60 -1.53 9.80
N ASN A 670 -32.29 -2.39 8.84
CA ASN A 670 -32.08 -3.82 9.12
C ASN A 670 -30.60 -4.13 9.29
N ALA A 671 -30.29 -5.00 10.25
CA ALA A 671 -28.96 -5.58 10.39
C ALA A 671 -28.67 -6.59 9.27
N GLY A 672 -27.39 -6.81 9.00
CA GLY A 672 -26.93 -7.71 7.95
C GLY A 672 -26.88 -9.16 8.40
N LYS A 673 -26.70 -10.08 7.45
CA LYS A 673 -26.44 -11.50 7.73
C LYS A 673 -24.96 -11.73 8.06
N ILE A 674 -24.68 -12.60 9.03
CA ILE A 674 -23.35 -13.19 9.23
C ILE A 674 -23.44 -14.68 8.88
N ALA A 675 -22.58 -15.16 7.98
CA ALA A 675 -22.42 -16.57 7.65
C ALA A 675 -20.98 -17.00 7.90
N VAL A 676 -20.77 -18.04 8.70
CA VAL A 676 -19.45 -18.61 8.99
C VAL A 676 -19.46 -20.11 8.69
N ASN A 677 -18.55 -20.54 7.83
CA ASN A 677 -18.25 -21.93 7.55
C ASN A 677 -16.79 -22.21 7.96
N ALA A 678 -16.56 -23.16 8.87
CA ALA A 678 -15.22 -23.51 9.37
C ALA A 678 -15.12 -24.99 9.78
N ARG A 679 -13.92 -25.53 10.01
CA ARG A 679 -13.82 -26.79 10.79
C ARG A 679 -14.02 -26.51 12.27
N PHE A 680 -13.43 -25.45 12.80
CA PHE A 680 -13.56 -25.06 14.22
C PHE A 680 -13.95 -23.59 14.37
N ILE A 681 -14.94 -23.31 15.21
CA ILE A 681 -15.27 -21.94 15.63
C ILE A 681 -15.06 -21.84 17.15
N HIS A 682 -14.14 -20.99 17.59
CA HIS A 682 -13.83 -20.79 19.00
C HIS A 682 -13.94 -19.30 19.36
N LEU A 683 -14.88 -18.99 20.24
CA LEU A 683 -15.04 -17.70 20.88
C LEU A 683 -14.59 -17.84 22.35
N ASP A 684 -13.56 -17.10 22.75
CA ASP A 684 -13.08 -17.04 24.14
C ASP A 684 -13.08 -15.60 24.65
N ASN A 685 -13.13 -15.40 25.97
CA ASN A 685 -12.86 -14.12 26.64
C ASN A 685 -13.44 -12.88 25.93
N GLN A 686 -14.77 -12.72 25.92
CA GLN A 686 -15.52 -11.64 25.27
C GLN A 686 -15.54 -11.68 23.72
N GLY A 687 -15.09 -12.76 23.09
CA GLY A 687 -15.29 -12.97 21.66
C GLY A 687 -16.77 -12.90 21.28
N THR A 688 -17.10 -12.14 20.23
CA THR A 688 -18.50 -11.79 19.90
C THR A 688 -18.82 -12.01 18.42
N ILE A 689 -20.00 -12.55 18.11
CA ILE A 689 -20.63 -12.48 16.78
C ILE A 689 -21.99 -11.78 16.94
N SER A 690 -22.26 -10.70 16.19
CA SER A 690 -23.44 -9.87 16.43
C SER A 690 -24.07 -9.21 15.20
N THR A 691 -25.39 -9.32 15.12
CA THR A 691 -26.28 -8.74 14.11
C THR A 691 -27.38 -7.87 14.75
N GLU A 692 -27.03 -7.18 15.84
CA GLU A 692 -27.97 -6.36 16.62
C GLU A 692 -28.49 -5.12 15.91
N THR A 693 -29.71 -4.67 16.26
CA THR A 693 -30.26 -3.37 15.87
C THR A 693 -30.78 -2.58 17.07
N THR A 694 -30.60 -1.26 17.08
CA THR A 694 -31.28 -0.35 18.03
C THR A 694 -32.79 -0.26 17.76
N SER A 695 -33.18 -0.40 16.48
CA SER A 695 -34.53 -0.19 15.94
C SER A 695 -34.63 -0.94 14.60
N GLY A 696 -35.76 -1.59 14.31
CA GLY A 696 -35.95 -2.41 13.10
C GLY A 696 -35.58 -3.90 13.25
N GLU A 697 -35.42 -4.63 12.15
CA GLU A 697 -35.23 -6.09 12.16
C GLU A 697 -33.77 -6.49 12.47
N GLY A 698 -33.60 -7.38 13.45
CA GLY A 698 -32.33 -8.05 13.74
C GLY A 698 -31.86 -8.92 12.58
N GLY A 699 -30.54 -8.99 12.36
CA GLY A 699 -29.95 -9.72 11.25
C GLY A 699 -29.75 -11.20 11.57
N ASN A 700 -29.66 -12.04 10.53
CA ASN A 700 -29.55 -13.49 10.71
C ASN A 700 -28.08 -13.95 10.89
N ILE A 701 -27.84 -14.90 11.78
CA ILE A 701 -26.53 -15.54 11.98
C ILE A 701 -26.64 -17.01 11.55
N ILE A 702 -25.73 -17.47 10.68
CA ILE A 702 -25.63 -18.88 10.29
C ILE A 702 -24.21 -19.37 10.57
N LEU A 703 -24.07 -20.41 11.38
CA LEU A 703 -22.79 -21.03 11.71
C LEU A 703 -22.82 -22.51 11.29
N THR A 704 -21.86 -22.91 10.45
CA THR A 704 -21.64 -24.30 10.07
C THR A 704 -20.20 -24.67 10.46
N ALA A 705 -20.03 -25.58 11.40
CA ALA A 705 -18.69 -26.03 11.78
C ALA A 705 -18.66 -27.42 12.41
N ARG A 706 -17.51 -28.09 12.38
CA ARG A 706 -17.39 -29.40 13.05
C ARG A 706 -17.60 -29.27 14.56
N ASP A 707 -16.87 -28.37 15.20
CA ASP A 707 -17.05 -28.08 16.62
C ASP A 707 -17.10 -26.56 16.87
N ILE A 708 -18.00 -26.15 17.77
CA ILE A 708 -18.17 -24.77 18.21
C ILE A 708 -17.97 -24.68 19.72
N LEU A 709 -17.00 -23.86 20.15
CA LEU A 709 -16.68 -23.61 21.55
C LEU A 709 -16.89 -22.13 21.91
N LEU A 710 -17.71 -21.88 22.93
CA LEU A 710 -17.88 -20.57 23.56
C LEU A 710 -17.40 -20.63 25.02
N ARG A 711 -16.54 -19.69 25.40
CA ARG A 711 -16.10 -19.46 26.79
C ARG A 711 -16.18 -17.96 27.08
N ASN A 712 -17.02 -17.56 28.05
CA ASN A 712 -17.28 -16.16 28.39
C ASN A 712 -17.51 -15.26 27.14
N SER A 713 -18.35 -15.74 26.21
CA SER A 713 -18.48 -15.19 24.84
C SER A 713 -19.93 -15.16 24.36
N SER A 714 -20.22 -14.44 23.26
CA SER A 714 -21.60 -14.26 22.81
C SER A 714 -21.83 -14.34 21.29
N ILE A 715 -22.99 -14.90 20.94
CA ILE A 715 -23.60 -14.87 19.61
C ILE A 715 -24.96 -14.20 19.77
N THR A 716 -25.21 -13.06 19.11
CA THR A 716 -26.41 -12.25 19.38
C THR A 716 -27.03 -11.60 18.13
N ALA A 717 -28.31 -11.90 17.92
CA ALA A 717 -29.18 -11.31 16.90
C ALA A 717 -30.27 -10.42 17.53
N THR A 718 -29.98 -9.85 18.70
CA THR A 718 -30.96 -9.12 19.53
C THR A 718 -31.35 -7.76 18.93
N ALA A 719 -32.63 -7.42 18.96
CA ALA A 719 -33.16 -6.22 18.30
C ALA A 719 -34.05 -5.34 19.20
N GLY A 720 -34.04 -4.04 18.89
CA GLY A 720 -34.86 -3.04 19.55
C GLY A 720 -34.34 -2.62 20.93
N THR A 721 -35.04 -1.68 21.55
CA THR A 721 -34.79 -1.20 22.91
C THR A 721 -36.13 -0.99 23.63
N ALA A 722 -36.13 -0.76 24.95
CA ALA A 722 -37.36 -0.38 25.65
C ALA A 722 -38.02 0.89 25.06
N GLN A 723 -37.27 1.71 24.32
CA GLN A 723 -37.72 2.94 23.68
C GLN A 723 -38.06 2.79 22.19
N ALA A 724 -37.41 1.88 21.45
CA ALA A 724 -37.56 1.71 20.00
C ALA A 724 -37.92 0.26 19.60
N ASP A 725 -38.84 0.12 18.63
CA ASP A 725 -39.37 -1.17 18.20
C ASP A 725 -38.39 -1.98 17.34
N GLY A 726 -38.46 -3.30 17.41
CA GLY A 726 -37.60 -4.19 16.63
C GLY A 726 -37.80 -5.67 16.94
N ASN A 727 -37.77 -6.51 15.90
CA ASN A 727 -37.91 -7.97 16.00
C ASN A 727 -36.53 -8.64 15.99
N GLY A 728 -36.32 -9.64 16.85
CA GLY A 728 -35.06 -10.38 16.94
C GLY A 728 -34.75 -11.15 15.65
N GLY A 729 -33.48 -11.16 15.23
CA GLY A 729 -33.01 -11.93 14.08
C GLY A 729 -32.87 -13.42 14.40
N ASN A 730 -32.72 -14.26 13.38
CA ASN A 730 -32.62 -15.71 13.57
C ASN A 730 -31.15 -16.16 13.73
N ILE A 731 -30.93 -17.27 14.44
CA ILE A 731 -29.62 -17.88 14.64
C ILE A 731 -29.73 -19.37 14.29
N ASP A 732 -29.09 -19.79 13.20
CA ASP A 732 -29.03 -21.18 12.77
C ASP A 732 -27.61 -21.74 12.99
N ILE A 733 -27.50 -22.87 13.69
CA ILE A 733 -26.23 -23.52 14.03
C ILE A 733 -26.28 -24.99 13.62
N ASP A 734 -25.36 -25.40 12.74
CA ASP A 734 -25.13 -26.79 12.30
C ASP A 734 -23.74 -27.24 12.75
N THR A 735 -23.64 -28.21 13.67
CA THR A 735 -22.34 -28.64 14.22
C THR A 735 -22.29 -30.03 14.84
N GLU A 736 -21.16 -30.77 14.75
CA GLU A 736 -21.03 -32.06 15.47
C GLU A 736 -21.12 -31.82 16.99
N THR A 737 -20.40 -30.83 17.53
CA THR A 737 -20.40 -30.52 18.97
C THR A 737 -20.54 -29.02 19.26
N LEU A 738 -21.54 -28.64 20.06
CA LEU A 738 -21.65 -27.29 20.63
C LEU A 738 -21.31 -27.29 22.13
N VAL A 739 -20.28 -26.55 22.52
CA VAL A 739 -19.81 -26.42 23.91
C VAL A 739 -19.87 -24.96 24.34
N SER A 740 -20.71 -24.63 25.33
CA SER A 740 -20.96 -23.26 25.79
C SER A 740 -20.76 -23.13 27.29
N LEU A 741 -19.66 -22.50 27.70
CA LEU A 741 -19.15 -22.47 29.07
C LEU A 741 -18.94 -21.05 29.60
N GLU A 742 -18.74 -20.92 30.92
CA GLU A 742 -18.20 -19.71 31.58
C GLU A 742 -19.01 -18.44 31.31
N ASN A 743 -20.35 -18.53 31.41
CA ASN A 743 -21.30 -17.45 31.08
C ASN A 743 -21.26 -17.04 29.60
N SER A 744 -21.52 -18.01 28.72
CA SER A 744 -21.66 -17.76 27.29
C SER A 744 -23.11 -17.65 26.85
N TYR A 745 -23.38 -16.80 25.85
CA TYR A 745 -24.74 -16.39 25.48
C TYR A 745 -25.02 -16.63 23.99
N ILE A 746 -26.17 -17.22 23.66
CA ILE A 746 -26.71 -17.33 22.30
C ILE A 746 -28.10 -16.70 22.30
N THR A 747 -28.26 -15.48 21.80
CA THR A 747 -29.46 -14.67 22.07
C THR A 747 -30.08 -14.02 20.83
N ALA A 748 -31.35 -14.33 20.57
CA ALA A 748 -32.19 -13.80 19.50
C ALA A 748 -33.34 -12.95 20.06
N ASN A 749 -33.06 -12.14 21.08
CA ASN A 749 -34.09 -11.48 21.88
C ASN A 749 -34.68 -10.24 21.18
N ALA A 750 -35.83 -9.78 21.65
CA ALA A 750 -36.40 -8.48 21.30
C ALA A 750 -36.78 -7.68 22.55
N ALA A 751 -36.84 -6.35 22.42
CA ALA A 751 -37.41 -5.52 23.49
C ALA A 751 -38.94 -5.45 23.37
N LYS A 752 -39.45 -4.90 22.26
CA LYS A 752 -40.90 -4.71 22.01
C LYS A 752 -41.47 -5.55 20.88
N GLY A 753 -40.67 -5.84 19.84
CA GLY A 753 -41.08 -6.71 18.76
C GLY A 753 -41.10 -8.18 19.16
N ARG A 754 -41.27 -9.07 18.18
CA ARG A 754 -41.19 -10.51 18.38
C ARG A 754 -39.73 -10.95 18.56
N GLY A 755 -39.46 -11.88 19.48
CA GLY A 755 -38.18 -12.59 19.53
C GLY A 755 -37.93 -13.40 18.24
N GLY A 756 -36.65 -13.57 17.89
CA GLY A 756 -36.23 -14.33 16.70
C GLY A 756 -36.39 -15.84 16.87
N ASN A 757 -35.82 -16.64 15.98
CA ASN A 757 -35.78 -18.10 16.16
C ASN A 757 -34.33 -18.57 16.25
N ILE A 758 -34.05 -19.52 17.14
CA ILE A 758 -32.75 -20.18 17.28
C ILE A 758 -32.92 -21.65 16.93
N THR A 759 -32.22 -22.11 15.90
CA THR A 759 -32.16 -23.51 15.48
C THR A 759 -30.76 -24.05 15.75
N ILE A 760 -30.65 -25.17 16.47
CA ILE A 760 -29.35 -25.82 16.73
C ILE A 760 -29.45 -27.30 16.36
N ASP A 761 -28.88 -27.65 15.22
CA ASP A 761 -28.69 -29.04 14.78
C ASP A 761 -27.32 -29.52 15.28
N THR A 762 -27.29 -30.48 16.21
CA THR A 762 -26.02 -30.97 16.76
C THR A 762 -26.01 -32.41 17.26
N GLN A 763 -24.85 -33.09 17.21
CA GLN A 763 -24.70 -34.43 17.80
C GLN A 763 -24.48 -34.38 19.32
N GLY A 764 -24.01 -33.25 19.86
CA GLY A 764 -23.77 -33.09 21.30
C GLY A 764 -23.76 -31.63 21.77
N LEU A 765 -24.59 -31.33 22.78
CA LEU A 765 -24.67 -30.03 23.43
C LEU A 765 -24.14 -30.10 24.87
N LEU A 766 -23.14 -29.29 25.21
CA LEU A 766 -22.63 -29.09 26.57
C LEU A 766 -22.81 -27.63 27.00
N LEU A 767 -23.73 -27.39 27.94
CA LEU A 767 -24.06 -26.06 28.46
C LEU A 767 -23.68 -25.94 29.94
N SER A 768 -22.88 -24.92 30.30
CA SER A 768 -22.59 -24.63 31.72
C SER A 768 -23.77 -23.91 32.40
N PRO A 769 -23.96 -24.02 33.73
CA PRO A 769 -25.13 -23.44 34.41
C PRO A 769 -25.31 -21.91 34.30
N GLY A 770 -24.25 -21.16 33.97
CA GLY A 770 -24.32 -19.71 33.74
C GLY A 770 -24.43 -19.32 32.25
N SER A 771 -24.42 -20.29 31.35
CA SER A 771 -24.56 -20.08 29.91
C SER A 771 -26.04 -20.16 29.50
N HIS A 772 -26.46 -19.31 28.57
CA HIS A 772 -27.87 -19.14 28.23
C HIS A 772 -28.12 -19.15 26.71
N ILE A 773 -29.25 -19.75 26.31
CA ILE A 773 -29.78 -19.72 24.95
C ILE A 773 -31.21 -19.15 25.05
N THR A 774 -31.48 -17.98 24.46
CA THR A 774 -32.78 -17.29 24.61
C THR A 774 -33.22 -16.61 23.32
N ALA A 775 -34.52 -16.62 23.06
CA ALA A 775 -35.13 -15.86 21.96
C ALA A 775 -36.36 -15.06 22.45
N SER A 776 -36.30 -14.51 23.66
CA SER A 776 -37.46 -13.93 24.35
C SER A 776 -37.76 -12.48 23.94
N SER A 777 -38.97 -12.00 24.24
CA SER A 777 -39.33 -10.58 24.15
C SER A 777 -39.81 -10.02 25.49
N GLU A 778 -39.40 -8.80 25.85
CA GLU A 778 -39.81 -8.16 27.12
C GLU A 778 -41.26 -7.67 27.08
N PHE A 779 -41.68 -7.04 25.99
CA PHE A 779 -43.04 -6.47 25.81
C PHE A 779 -43.79 -7.08 24.62
N GLY A 780 -43.15 -7.90 23.80
CA GLY A 780 -43.72 -8.52 22.60
C GLY A 780 -44.05 -10.00 22.78
N ILE A 781 -43.85 -10.77 21.71
CA ILE A 781 -44.09 -12.22 21.68
C ILE A 781 -42.73 -12.94 21.66
N ASP A 782 -42.57 -13.95 22.50
CA ASP A 782 -41.37 -14.80 22.50
C ASP A 782 -41.15 -15.51 21.15
N GLY A 783 -39.89 -15.66 20.82
CA GLY A 783 -39.37 -16.47 19.74
C GLY A 783 -39.33 -17.96 20.06
N VAL A 784 -38.75 -18.75 19.15
CA VAL A 784 -38.61 -20.21 19.29
C VAL A 784 -37.14 -20.56 19.51
N VAL A 785 -36.85 -21.50 20.42
CA VAL A 785 -35.54 -22.15 20.55
C VAL A 785 -35.75 -23.64 20.29
N GLU A 786 -35.21 -24.14 19.19
CA GLU A 786 -35.29 -25.52 18.74
C GLU A 786 -33.88 -26.14 18.74
N ILE A 787 -33.72 -27.27 19.43
CA ILE A 787 -32.44 -27.97 19.58
C ILE A 787 -32.65 -29.41 19.13
N ASN A 788 -32.13 -29.71 17.94
CA ASN A 788 -32.21 -31.01 17.31
C ASN A 788 -30.95 -31.79 17.64
N THR A 789 -31.13 -32.88 18.40
CA THR A 789 -30.09 -33.89 18.58
C THR A 789 -30.55 -35.19 17.93
N PRO A 790 -29.72 -35.89 17.14
CA PRO A 790 -30.07 -37.21 16.63
C PRO A 790 -30.45 -38.13 17.78
N GLU A 791 -31.44 -39.01 17.59
CA GLU A 791 -31.79 -40.03 18.57
C GLU A 791 -30.64 -41.04 18.74
N ILE A 792 -29.67 -40.70 19.58
CA ILE A 792 -28.70 -41.66 20.13
C ILE A 792 -29.48 -42.56 21.07
N ASP A 793 -30.08 -43.62 20.55
CA ASP A 793 -30.66 -44.70 21.34
C ASP A 793 -29.52 -45.44 22.08
N PRO A 794 -29.32 -45.20 23.39
CA PRO A 794 -28.21 -45.81 24.12
C PRO A 794 -28.39 -47.34 24.23
N ASN A 795 -29.60 -47.86 24.00
CA ASN A 795 -29.87 -49.30 24.04
C ASN A 795 -29.22 -50.06 22.87
N ARG A 796 -28.83 -49.38 21.77
CA ARG A 796 -28.07 -50.02 20.67
C ARG A 796 -26.64 -50.41 21.05
N GLY A 797 -26.10 -49.83 22.13
CA GLY A 797 -24.81 -50.24 22.72
C GLY A 797 -24.94 -51.25 23.86
N LEU A 798 -26.15 -51.52 24.37
CA LEU A 798 -26.38 -52.43 25.49
C LEU A 798 -26.45 -53.89 25.02
N THR A 799 -25.31 -54.59 25.03
CA THR A 799 -25.32 -56.05 25.12
C THR A 799 -26.07 -56.45 26.38
N LYS A 800 -27.24 -57.10 26.23
CA LYS A 800 -27.98 -57.67 27.35
C LYS A 800 -27.09 -58.65 28.10
N LEU A 801 -26.71 -58.29 29.34
CA LEU A 801 -26.15 -59.22 30.29
C LEU A 801 -27.13 -60.42 30.45
N PRO A 802 -26.64 -61.68 30.43
CA PRO A 802 -27.51 -62.84 30.54
C PRO A 802 -28.34 -62.80 31.84
N GLN A 803 -29.67 -62.81 31.71
CA GLN A 803 -30.57 -63.01 32.85
C GLN A 803 -30.62 -64.50 33.21
N ALA A 804 -29.61 -64.96 33.93
CA ALA A 804 -29.65 -66.17 34.73
C ALA A 804 -28.75 -65.97 35.97
N PRO A 805 -29.29 -66.06 37.20
CA PRO A 805 -28.41 -66.22 38.36
C PRO A 805 -27.69 -67.57 38.25
N PRO A 806 -26.39 -67.67 38.59
CA PRO A 806 -25.76 -68.97 38.76
C PRO A 806 -26.49 -69.74 39.89
N PRO A 807 -26.82 -71.04 39.72
CA PRO A 807 -27.40 -71.82 40.79
C PRO A 807 -26.30 -72.17 41.81
N ASP A 808 -26.25 -71.42 42.91
CA ASP A 808 -25.43 -71.81 44.06
C ASP A 808 -25.96 -73.10 44.71
N THR A 809 -25.03 -73.83 45.34
CA THR A 809 -25.25 -75.05 46.15
C THR A 809 -25.46 -76.38 45.41
N GLN A 810 -24.36 -76.98 44.95
CA GLN A 810 -24.11 -78.40 45.26
C GLN A 810 -22.87 -78.52 46.17
N VAL A 811 -23.14 -78.45 47.48
CA VAL A 811 -22.21 -78.97 48.49
C VAL A 811 -22.22 -80.49 48.33
N ALA A 812 -21.15 -81.06 47.77
CA ALA A 812 -20.99 -82.49 47.65
C ALA A 812 -20.72 -83.11 49.02
N GLN A 813 -21.73 -83.75 49.61
CA GLN A 813 -21.58 -84.54 50.83
C GLN A 813 -21.35 -86.01 50.49
N ALA A 814 -20.09 -86.42 50.44
CA ALA A 814 -19.68 -87.81 50.58
C ALA A 814 -18.34 -87.84 51.31
N CYS A 815 -18.33 -88.35 52.54
CA CYS A 815 -17.12 -88.53 53.33
C CYS A 815 -16.20 -89.57 52.67
N LEU A 816 -14.89 -89.39 52.82
CA LEU A 816 -13.98 -90.41 53.36
C LEU A 816 -12.62 -89.76 53.66
N ASP A 817 -12.02 -90.14 54.79
CA ASP A 817 -10.64 -89.83 55.13
C ASP A 817 -9.69 -90.59 54.18
N ASP A 818 -8.58 -89.98 53.73
CA ASP A 818 -7.23 -90.43 54.12
C ASP A 818 -6.12 -89.42 53.73
N VAL A 819 -4.87 -89.75 54.12
CA VAL A 819 -3.72 -88.84 54.28
C VAL A 819 -3.06 -88.24 53.01
N ASP A 820 -2.59 -87.00 53.22
CA ASP A 820 -1.28 -86.43 52.83
C ASP A 820 -1.00 -85.77 51.46
N THR A 821 -0.23 -84.68 51.58
CA THR A 821 0.56 -83.93 50.58
C THR A 821 -0.11 -82.96 49.58
N GLN A 822 0.54 -81.79 49.49
CA GLN A 822 0.43 -80.71 48.48
C GLN A 822 -0.72 -79.70 48.61
N GLN A 823 -0.51 -78.70 49.49
CA GLN A 823 -1.22 -77.42 49.46
C GLN A 823 -0.67 -76.52 48.34
N SER A 824 -1.55 -75.97 47.50
CA SER A 824 -1.30 -74.75 46.72
C SER A 824 -2.13 -73.62 47.31
N GLU A 825 -1.47 -72.54 47.74
CA GLU A 825 -2.12 -71.35 48.31
C GLU A 825 -2.36 -70.28 47.23
N PHE A 826 -3.47 -69.53 47.35
CA PHE A 826 -3.72 -68.33 46.54
C PHE A 826 -3.88 -67.10 47.44
N ILE A 827 -2.89 -66.21 47.40
CA ILE A 827 -2.83 -65.00 48.25
C ILE A 827 -3.40 -63.80 47.47
N MET A 828 -4.45 -63.17 47.99
CA MET A 828 -4.88 -61.85 47.53
C MET A 828 -4.15 -60.73 48.29
N THR A 829 -3.08 -60.19 47.71
CA THR A 829 -2.34 -59.06 48.30
C THR A 829 -3.07 -57.73 48.09
N GLY A 830 -3.93 -57.35 49.03
CA GLY A 830 -4.53 -56.01 49.06
C GLY A 830 -3.50 -54.90 49.30
N ARG A 831 -3.53 -53.86 48.47
CA ARG A 831 -2.88 -52.54 48.65
C ARG A 831 -3.77 -51.53 47.92
N GLY A 832 -4.26 -50.42 48.48
CA GLY A 832 -4.12 -49.84 49.82
C GLY A 832 -4.33 -48.31 49.69
N GLY A 833 -5.05 -47.67 50.61
CA GLY A 833 -5.03 -46.19 50.75
C GLY A 833 -6.30 -45.38 50.46
N ILE A 834 -7.47 -45.98 50.20
CA ILE A 834 -8.73 -45.23 50.09
C ILE A 834 -9.83 -45.93 50.91
N ALA A 835 -10.48 -45.20 51.81
CA ALA A 835 -11.60 -45.72 52.59
C ALA A 835 -12.87 -45.81 51.70
N PRO A 836 -13.63 -46.91 51.73
CA PRO A 836 -14.77 -47.14 50.81
C PRO A 836 -16.04 -46.34 51.16
N SER A 837 -15.97 -45.39 52.11
CA SER A 837 -17.11 -44.54 52.49
C SER A 837 -16.63 -43.17 53.02
N PRO A 838 -17.27 -42.04 52.63
CA PRO A 838 -16.85 -40.70 53.01
C PRO A 838 -17.05 -40.35 54.50
N TYR A 839 -17.66 -41.24 55.28
CA TYR A 839 -17.89 -41.04 56.73
C TYR A 839 -16.88 -41.79 57.62
N GLN A 840 -15.91 -42.50 57.04
CA GLN A 840 -14.94 -43.29 57.79
C GLN A 840 -13.64 -42.49 58.05
N MET A 841 -13.32 -42.28 59.32
CA MET A 841 -12.15 -41.50 59.74
C MET A 841 -10.85 -42.27 59.47
N LEU A 842 -9.85 -41.61 58.87
CA LEU A 842 -8.52 -42.17 58.63
C LEU A 842 -7.72 -42.20 59.93
N ALA A 843 -7.42 -43.41 60.43
CA ALA A 843 -6.49 -43.60 61.55
C ALA A 843 -5.05 -43.67 61.03
N SER A 844 -4.15 -42.91 61.66
CA SER A 844 -2.73 -42.88 61.37
C SER A 844 -1.96 -43.85 62.26
N ASP A 845 -1.45 -44.94 61.70
CA ASP A 845 -0.41 -45.75 62.33
C ASP A 845 0.71 -46.02 61.32
N ASP A 846 1.82 -45.31 61.48
CA ASP A 846 3.08 -45.57 60.77
C ASP A 846 3.69 -46.89 61.24
N VAL A 847 4.01 -47.80 60.32
CA VAL A 847 4.95 -48.90 60.60
C VAL A 847 6.31 -48.55 60.03
N GLN A 848 7.12 -47.95 60.89
CA GLN A 848 8.52 -47.65 60.63
C GLN A 848 9.37 -48.93 60.74
N VAL A 849 10.15 -49.25 59.71
CA VAL A 849 11.27 -50.22 59.82
C VAL A 849 12.51 -49.65 59.13
N GLY A 850 13.60 -49.57 59.90
CA GLY A 850 14.83 -48.89 59.51
C GLY A 850 15.95 -49.81 59.02
N TRP A 851 16.62 -49.33 57.96
CA TRP A 851 18.06 -49.36 57.68
C TRP A 851 19.00 -50.40 58.32
N VAL A 852 19.81 -51.04 57.46
CA VAL A 852 21.13 -51.60 57.76
C VAL A 852 22.16 -51.06 56.74
N SER A 853 23.44 -51.02 57.13
CA SER A 853 24.55 -50.26 56.51
C SER A 853 25.90 -51.00 56.69
N LEU A 854 27.02 -50.74 55.99
CA LEU A 854 27.40 -49.71 54.99
C LEU A 854 28.73 -50.15 54.32
N SER A 855 29.06 -49.72 53.09
CA SER A 855 30.47 -49.66 52.64
C SER A 855 30.77 -48.63 51.53
N ASN A 856 31.47 -47.56 51.93
CA ASN A 856 32.67 -46.95 51.29
C ASN A 856 32.66 -46.54 49.80
N GLN A 857 33.19 -45.35 49.39
CA GLN A 857 33.73 -44.20 50.13
C GLN A 857 33.99 -43.02 49.16
N GLU A 858 34.26 -41.81 49.70
CA GLU A 858 34.91 -40.63 49.06
C GLU A 858 34.11 -39.76 48.06
N ILE A 859 34.17 -38.41 48.09
CA ILE A 859 34.82 -37.45 49.02
C ILE A 859 33.97 -36.15 49.13
N ASN A 860 34.04 -35.47 50.29
CA ASN A 860 33.33 -34.22 50.62
C ASN A 860 33.88 -32.97 49.89
N VAL A 861 33.10 -31.87 49.85
CA VAL A 861 33.37 -30.60 50.60
C VAL A 861 32.07 -29.77 50.73
N VAL A 862 31.97 -29.02 51.82
CA VAL A 862 30.82 -28.26 52.35
C VAL A 862 30.89 -26.76 51.98
N SER A 863 29.74 -26.06 51.80
CA SER A 863 29.41 -24.77 52.50
C SER A 863 28.28 -23.94 51.88
N ASN A 864 27.20 -23.76 52.67
CA ASN A 864 26.40 -22.55 52.98
C ASN A 864 26.28 -21.33 52.03
N GLN A 865 25.05 -20.76 52.08
CA GLN A 865 24.61 -19.34 52.01
C GLN A 865 23.64 -18.94 50.86
N LYS A 866 22.47 -18.41 51.25
CA LYS A 866 21.55 -17.53 50.49
C LYS A 866 22.11 -16.08 50.48
N PRO A 867 21.63 -15.08 49.67
CA PRO A 867 20.39 -15.05 48.86
C PRO A 867 20.48 -14.38 47.44
N ARG A 868 19.33 -14.41 46.73
CA ARG A 868 18.80 -13.43 45.73
C ARG A 868 19.36 -13.32 44.29
N ASN A 869 18.40 -13.15 43.37
CA ASN A 869 18.43 -12.54 42.03
C ASN A 869 19.25 -13.20 40.90
N THR A 870 18.57 -13.94 40.01
CA THR A 870 18.40 -13.63 38.56
C THR A 870 17.72 -14.82 37.85
N HIS A 871 16.55 -14.61 37.22
CA HIS A 871 15.93 -15.65 36.37
C HIS A 871 16.49 -15.59 34.94
N GLN A 872 17.71 -16.13 34.75
CA GLN A 872 18.10 -16.68 33.45
C GLN A 872 17.66 -18.15 33.39
N PHE A 873 16.62 -18.45 32.63
CA PHE A 873 16.25 -19.84 32.35
C PHE A 873 17.17 -20.42 31.26
N LYS A 874 18.20 -21.17 31.68
CA LYS A 874 18.88 -22.16 30.83
C LYS A 874 18.38 -23.55 31.21
N ILE A 875 17.62 -24.18 30.30
CA ILE A 875 17.16 -25.56 30.43
C ILE A 875 18.05 -26.46 29.57
N GLN A 876 18.83 -27.32 30.23
CA GLN A 876 19.41 -28.58 29.75
C GLN A 876 19.81 -29.36 31.02
N SER A 877 19.62 -30.68 31.16
CA SER A 877 19.06 -31.67 30.24
C SER A 877 18.63 -32.91 31.03
N SER A 878 17.48 -33.53 30.70
CA SER A 878 17.12 -34.88 31.16
C SER A 878 17.28 -35.86 30.00
N LYS A 879 18.21 -36.81 30.14
CA LYS A 879 18.41 -37.88 29.15
C LYS A 879 17.31 -38.93 29.30
N PHE A 880 16.48 -39.07 28.27
CA PHE A 880 15.89 -40.36 27.94
C PHE A 880 16.64 -40.97 26.75
N LYS A 881 17.16 -42.17 26.94
CA LYS A 881 17.47 -43.14 25.87
C LYS A 881 16.37 -44.21 25.95
N GLY A 882 15.73 -44.64 24.86
CA GLY A 882 15.79 -44.14 23.49
C GLY A 882 15.26 -45.19 22.51
N GLU A 883 14.82 -44.75 21.33
CA GLU A 883 14.59 -45.60 20.16
C GLU A 883 14.85 -44.76 18.90
N ASN A 884 15.49 -45.34 17.88
CA ASN A 884 16.09 -44.58 16.78
C ASN A 884 15.12 -44.41 15.58
N VAL A 885 14.65 -43.19 15.35
CA VAL A 885 14.21 -42.73 14.01
C VAL A 885 14.70 -41.30 13.80
N SER A 886 15.53 -41.07 12.77
CA SER A 886 16.08 -39.74 12.45
C SER A 886 15.22 -39.03 11.40
N PRO A 887 14.74 -37.80 11.66
CA PRO A 887 14.41 -36.83 10.63
C PRO A 887 15.66 -36.03 10.27
N SER A 888 16.11 -36.09 9.01
CA SER A 888 17.22 -35.27 8.51
C SER A 888 16.80 -33.82 8.35
N SER A 889 17.59 -32.88 8.86
CA SER A 889 17.43 -31.46 8.56
C SER A 889 17.67 -31.18 7.08
N ASN A 890 16.70 -30.59 6.38
CA ASN A 890 16.92 -30.02 5.05
C ASN A 890 17.80 -28.76 5.18
N GLN A 891 19.11 -28.98 5.18
CA GLN A 891 20.08 -27.92 5.01
C GLN A 891 20.07 -27.48 3.54
N ILE A 892 19.83 -26.19 3.28
CA ILE A 892 19.92 -25.64 1.92
C ILE A 892 21.40 -25.66 1.52
N VAL A 893 21.70 -26.19 0.34
CA VAL A 893 23.06 -26.31 -0.23
C VAL A 893 23.04 -25.71 -1.63
N GLU A 894 24.00 -24.84 -1.91
CA GLU A 894 24.16 -24.23 -3.23
C GLU A 894 24.50 -25.27 -4.31
N ALA A 895 24.05 -25.05 -5.54
CA ALA A 895 24.33 -25.97 -6.65
C ALA A 895 25.82 -25.93 -7.03
N GLN A 896 26.49 -27.07 -6.95
CA GLN A 896 27.92 -27.21 -7.29
C GLN A 896 28.15 -27.75 -8.71
N GLY A 897 27.09 -27.97 -9.47
CA GLY A 897 27.14 -28.36 -10.88
C GLY A 897 25.77 -28.40 -11.53
N TRP A 898 25.77 -28.64 -12.83
CA TRP A 898 24.57 -28.90 -13.64
C TRP A 898 24.76 -30.20 -14.43
N VAL A 899 23.65 -30.90 -14.69
CA VAL A 899 23.60 -32.09 -15.54
C VAL A 899 22.54 -31.86 -16.60
N VAL A 900 22.85 -32.21 -17.84
CA VAL A 900 21.86 -32.29 -18.92
C VAL A 900 21.36 -33.72 -19.01
N ASP A 901 20.05 -33.89 -19.01
CA ASP A 901 19.44 -35.19 -19.22
C ASP A 901 19.41 -35.58 -20.72
N LYS A 902 18.92 -36.78 -21.02
CA LYS A 902 18.81 -37.30 -22.40
C LYS A 902 17.82 -36.53 -23.30
N ASN A 903 16.99 -35.66 -22.72
CA ASN A 903 15.99 -34.85 -23.41
C ASN A 903 16.48 -33.39 -23.62
N GLY A 904 17.64 -33.02 -23.06
CA GLY A 904 18.19 -31.66 -23.12
C GLY A 904 17.83 -30.79 -21.92
N GLU A 905 17.20 -31.34 -20.88
CA GLU A 905 16.80 -30.58 -19.69
C GLU A 905 17.98 -30.40 -18.72
N VAL A 906 18.21 -29.17 -18.26
CA VAL A 906 19.34 -28.82 -17.39
C VAL A 906 18.90 -28.80 -15.93
N THR A 907 19.38 -29.76 -15.14
CA THR A 907 19.12 -29.83 -13.68
C THR A 907 20.34 -29.37 -12.89
N LEU A 908 20.15 -28.41 -11.98
CA LEU A 908 21.16 -27.99 -11.01
C LEU A 908 21.27 -29.00 -9.86
N ILE A 909 22.48 -29.39 -9.48
CA ILE A 909 22.74 -30.41 -8.46
C ILE A 909 23.81 -29.98 -7.44
N ALA A 910 23.61 -30.36 -6.18
CA ALA A 910 24.51 -30.00 -5.08
C ALA A 910 25.85 -30.75 -5.09
N GLN A 911 25.96 -31.90 -5.76
CA GLN A 911 27.22 -32.63 -5.96
C GLN A 911 27.23 -33.34 -7.32
N PRO A 912 28.12 -32.98 -8.27
CA PRO A 912 28.25 -33.72 -9.52
C PRO A 912 28.78 -35.14 -9.29
N PRO A 913 28.25 -36.17 -9.99
CA PRO A 913 28.66 -37.55 -9.79
C PRO A 913 30.12 -37.75 -10.19
N LYS A 914 30.93 -38.33 -9.29
CA LYS A 914 32.31 -38.73 -9.59
C LYS A 914 32.31 -39.93 -10.54
N VAL A 915 32.46 -39.65 -11.84
CA VAL A 915 32.67 -40.68 -12.85
C VAL A 915 34.07 -41.26 -12.70
N ASN A 916 34.18 -42.49 -12.19
CA ASN A 916 35.43 -43.25 -12.26
C ASN A 916 35.56 -43.86 -13.67
N PRO A 917 36.57 -43.45 -14.48
CA PRO A 917 36.72 -43.98 -15.83
C PRO A 917 37.32 -45.39 -15.77
N HIS A 918 36.50 -46.41 -15.97
CA HIS A 918 37.01 -47.71 -16.39
C HIS A 918 37.43 -47.62 -17.87
N SER A 919 38.73 -47.75 -18.08
CA SER A 919 39.39 -48.15 -19.34
C SER A 919 38.65 -49.30 -20.04
N SER A 920 38.67 -49.46 -21.36
CA SER A 920 39.23 -48.65 -22.45
C SER A 920 38.89 -49.36 -23.76
N TRP A 921 38.49 -48.65 -24.82
CA TRP A 921 38.79 -48.97 -26.24
C TRP A 921 38.05 -47.99 -27.16
N GLN A 922 38.72 -46.91 -27.55
CA GLN A 922 38.86 -46.49 -28.95
C GLN A 922 39.86 -45.33 -29.03
N ASN A 923 40.57 -45.23 -30.16
CA ASN A 923 41.70 -44.33 -30.31
C ASN A 923 41.27 -42.87 -30.51
N THR A 924 42.18 -41.97 -30.11
CA THR A 924 42.12 -40.54 -30.35
C THR A 924 41.91 -40.19 -31.83
N ALA A 925 40.95 -39.31 -32.11
CA ALA A 925 40.97 -38.45 -33.28
C ALA A 925 41.23 -37.01 -32.82
N PHE A 926 42.40 -36.47 -33.16
CA PHE A 926 42.64 -35.03 -33.15
C PHE A 926 41.80 -34.40 -34.28
N CYS A 927 41.22 -33.22 -34.05
CA CYS A 927 41.52 -32.04 -34.89
C CYS A 927 40.93 -30.74 -34.33
N HIS A 928 41.53 -29.63 -34.77
CA HIS A 928 41.14 -28.25 -34.49
C HIS A 928 39.81 -27.84 -35.14
N SER A 929 39.07 -26.98 -34.43
CA SER A 929 38.72 -25.62 -34.92
C SER A 929 38.36 -24.75 -33.73
#